data_AF-A0A674MMZ4-F1
#
_entry.id   AF-A0A674MMZ4-F1
#
_cell.length_a   1.000
_cell.length_b   1.000
_cell.length_c   1.000
_cell.angle_alpha   90.00
_cell.angle_beta   90.00
_cell.angle_gamma   90.00
#
_symmetry.space_group_name_H-M   'P 1'
#
loop_
_entity.id
_entity.type
_entity.pdbx_description
1 polymer ?
#
loop_
_entity_poly.entity_id
_entity_poly.type
_entity_poly.pdbx_seq_one_letter_code
_entity_poly.pdbx_strand_id
1 'polypeptide(L)'
;MAHIDTEYQRLEASYSDSPPGEENLLMHVPEGAKSQWHHIENLDLFHNNRYVYNLHQKNGFTCMLLGEIFELVQLLFVVGFTVFLANCVDYDILFANKFVNHVDSSKVTLPDAFLPMDVCSARIRGNAFVIFVLIISGVFWLHRLVKFLYNVCCYWEIRSFYSHALKMTMSELSYATWQEVQARIVEIQKEHQICIHKRELTELDIYHRILRFKNYMVAMVNKSLLPVRFGLPVIGEYVFYTRGLKYNFELIFFWGPGSLFENEWSLKPEYKRGSNRLELADRLASRILWIGIANLLLCPVILVWQILYAFFSYTEVIKREPGSLGARCWSLYGRCYLRHFNELDHELMSRLSKGYKAASKYMNCFLSPLLTVVAKNLAFFAGSLLAVLIALTIYDEDVLAVEHVLTSITLLGVCITVCRSFIPDKNMVFCPEQLLRVILAHIHYMPDHWQGNAHRYETRDQFSQLFQYKAVFILEELLSPVVTPIILIFCLRRKSLEIIDFFRNFTVEVVGVGDTCSFAQMDIRQHGHPAWMSEGKTEASIYQQAEDGKTELSLMHFAITNPQWQPPRETTHFISQLKERVHREATGTSTETHRLSISESEPQSLIANLLGGPSTLESIHFCRDGSLAGHTAAGIIDGASALRSLSPLTNSVQTDARTVSSGSSAWEGQLTSLVLSEYASTEMSIHALYIHELHKQQSRGELSRHTWHRQESDESSDSVPDEVRSEPTPHYRNFPRSYTFPVAVPSPSAIPTSASATSSTRCGQEVASSHSSVRVARSPMGGWAEDSQVAPRHHDPVPEGSSEDEMPPHVHKVNTVFYPPLCK
;
A
#
# COMPACT_ATOMS: atom_id res chain seq x y z
N MET A 1 -42.45 57.84 -6.26
CA MET A 1 -41.87 59.20 -6.38
C MET A 1 -40.36 59.07 -6.52
N ALA A 2 -39.67 60.17 -6.87
CA ALA A 2 -38.28 60.26 -7.34
C ALA A 2 -37.21 59.31 -6.74
N HIS A 3 -36.26 58.90 -7.59
CA HIS A 3 -34.87 58.59 -7.23
C HIS A 3 -34.15 59.84 -6.73
N ILE A 4 -33.07 59.67 -5.94
CA ILE A 4 -31.68 59.88 -6.38
C ILE A 4 -30.72 59.49 -5.23
N ASP A 5 -29.53 59.06 -5.62
CA ASP A 5 -28.49 58.45 -4.80
C ASP A 5 -27.65 59.45 -3.98
N THR A 6 -26.87 58.94 -3.01
CA THR A 6 -25.54 59.50 -2.71
C THR A 6 -24.66 58.47 -2.00
N GLU A 7 -23.37 58.41 -2.37
CA GLU A 7 -22.39 57.52 -1.75
C GLU A 7 -21.98 58.01 -0.35
N TYR A 8 -21.52 57.07 0.49
CA TYR A 8 -20.65 57.39 1.63
C TYR A 8 -19.46 56.43 1.67
N GLN A 9 -18.28 56.97 1.35
CA GLN A 9 -17.02 56.25 1.42
C GLN A 9 -16.34 56.42 2.79
N ARG A 10 -15.53 55.42 3.14
CA ARG A 10 -14.88 55.21 4.43
C ARG A 10 -13.86 56.31 4.80
N LEU A 11 -13.84 56.69 6.07
CA LEU A 11 -12.65 57.24 6.75
C LEU A 11 -12.52 56.64 8.16
N GLU A 12 -11.33 56.72 8.73
CA GLU A 12 -10.89 55.87 9.85
C GLU A 12 -11.02 56.56 11.21
N ALA A 13 -11.23 55.77 12.27
CA ALA A 13 -11.13 56.20 13.66
C ALA A 13 -10.34 55.17 14.46
N SER A 14 -9.16 55.58 14.94
CA SER A 14 -8.29 54.75 15.78
C SER A 14 -8.76 54.76 17.23
N TYR A 15 -8.74 53.59 17.87
CA TYR A 15 -8.53 53.47 19.31
C TYR A 15 -7.75 52.18 19.61
N SER A 16 -6.58 52.33 20.22
CA SER A 16 -5.78 51.23 20.76
C SER A 16 -6.22 50.92 22.19
N ASP A 17 -6.09 49.66 22.62
CA ASP A 17 -5.47 49.39 23.92
C ASP A 17 -4.89 47.96 23.97
N SER A 18 -3.65 47.85 24.44
CA SER A 18 -2.90 46.62 24.72
C SER A 18 -1.82 46.93 25.76
N PRO A 19 -1.52 46.03 26.71
CA PRO A 19 -0.76 46.38 27.91
C PRO A 19 0.71 46.75 27.60
N PRO A 20 1.28 47.75 28.31
CA PRO A 20 2.67 48.16 28.12
C PRO A 20 3.63 47.18 28.79
N GLY A 21 4.59 46.60 28.05
CA GLY A 21 5.49 45.62 28.67
C GLY A 21 6.57 44.94 27.83
N GLU A 22 6.75 45.24 26.53
CA GLU A 22 7.93 44.77 25.78
C GLU A 22 8.28 45.79 24.68
N GLU A 23 9.55 46.22 24.63
CA GLU A 23 9.99 47.30 23.74
C GLU A 23 10.26 46.78 22.32
N ASN A 24 9.98 47.63 21.32
CA ASN A 24 10.25 47.32 19.92
C ASN A 24 11.77 47.26 19.67
N LEU A 25 12.36 46.06 19.78
CA LEU A 25 13.71 45.79 19.30
C LEU A 25 13.71 45.74 17.76
N LEU A 26 13.54 46.90 17.13
CA LEU A 26 13.67 47.14 15.69
C LEU A 26 15.12 46.92 15.27
N MET A 27 15.51 45.65 15.15
CA MET A 27 16.82 45.23 14.68
C MET A 27 16.92 45.53 13.18
N HIS A 28 17.36 46.74 12.86
CA HIS A 28 17.54 47.22 11.50
C HIS A 28 18.72 46.50 10.83
N VAL A 29 18.44 45.31 10.28
CA VAL A 29 19.40 44.55 9.48
C VAL A 29 19.79 45.37 8.25
N PRO A 30 21.08 45.62 7.99
CA PRO A 30 21.51 46.44 6.85
C PRO A 30 21.14 45.76 5.52
N GLU A 31 20.93 46.56 4.47
CA GLU A 31 20.41 46.08 3.17
C GLU A 31 21.44 45.33 2.31
N GLY A 32 22.00 44.25 2.84
CA GLY A 32 22.71 43.24 2.07
C GLY A 32 21.71 42.37 1.30
N ALA A 33 21.61 42.58 -0.02
CA ALA A 33 20.98 41.69 -1.02
C ALA A 33 19.88 40.73 -0.49
N LYS A 34 18.70 41.29 -0.17
CA LYS A 34 17.53 40.54 0.34
C LYS A 34 17.25 39.32 -0.56
N SER A 35 17.54 38.12 -0.05
CA SER A 35 17.32 36.89 -0.82
C SER A 35 15.82 36.69 -1.05
N GLN A 36 15.43 36.21 -2.23
CA GLN A 36 14.02 35.96 -2.61
C GLN A 36 13.28 35.01 -1.65
N TRP A 37 14.03 34.27 -0.83
CA TRP A 37 13.54 33.23 0.09
C TRP A 37 13.40 33.70 1.55
N HIS A 38 13.75 34.95 1.87
CA HIS A 38 13.42 35.53 3.17
C HIS A 38 11.91 35.84 3.25
N HIS A 39 11.28 35.52 4.36
CA HIS A 39 9.88 35.87 4.67
C HIS A 39 8.86 35.36 3.63
N ILE A 40 8.84 34.04 3.41
CA ILE A 40 7.75 33.39 2.68
C ILE A 40 6.52 33.33 3.62
N GLU A 41 5.62 34.30 3.48
CA GLU A 41 4.44 34.51 4.37
C GLU A 41 3.58 33.26 4.61
N ASN A 42 3.55 32.36 3.62
CA ASN A 42 3.02 31.01 3.80
C ASN A 42 4.10 29.99 3.44
N LEU A 43 4.86 29.53 4.44
CA LEU A 43 5.67 28.30 4.29
C LEU A 43 4.82 27.10 3.88
N ASP A 44 3.56 27.11 4.32
CA ASP A 44 2.51 26.14 4.03
C ASP A 44 1.55 26.67 2.95
N LEU A 45 2.05 27.35 1.92
CA LEU A 45 1.31 27.74 0.68
C LEU A 45 1.00 26.50 -0.19
N PHE A 46 0.72 25.33 0.40
CA PHE A 46 0.75 23.95 -0.15
C PHE A 46 2.02 23.46 -0.85
N HIS A 47 2.76 24.38 -1.47
CA HIS A 47 3.68 24.06 -2.54
C HIS A 47 5.04 23.68 -1.95
N ASN A 48 5.85 24.63 -1.48
CA ASN A 48 7.28 24.48 -1.21
C ASN A 48 7.72 23.10 -0.67
N ASN A 49 7.53 22.74 0.60
CA ASN A 49 8.06 21.45 1.11
C ASN A 49 7.50 20.20 0.38
N ARG A 50 6.22 20.21 0.01
CA ARG A 50 5.56 19.07 -0.68
C ARG A 50 5.99 18.95 -2.14
N TYR A 51 6.19 20.07 -2.82
CA TYR A 51 6.56 20.13 -4.24
C TYR A 51 8.08 20.03 -4.39
N VAL A 52 8.89 20.45 -3.41
CA VAL A 52 10.30 20.07 -3.24
C VAL A 52 10.42 18.55 -3.17
N TYR A 53 9.68 17.91 -2.26
CA TYR A 53 9.61 16.45 -2.19
C TYR A 53 9.14 15.83 -3.52
N ASN A 54 8.06 16.33 -4.14
CA ASN A 54 7.57 15.78 -5.40
C ASN A 54 8.57 15.97 -6.57
N LEU A 55 9.30 17.07 -6.62
CA LEU A 55 10.31 17.35 -7.64
C LEU A 55 11.50 16.39 -7.52
N HIS A 56 11.95 16.09 -6.30
CA HIS A 56 12.92 15.03 -6.02
C HIS A 56 12.37 13.65 -6.45
N GLN A 57 11.18 13.26 -5.98
CA GLN A 57 10.56 11.95 -6.29
C GLN A 57 10.17 11.75 -7.77
N LYS A 58 10.20 12.82 -8.58
CA LYS A 58 9.96 12.79 -10.03
C LYS A 58 11.27 12.95 -10.84
N ASN A 59 12.42 12.87 -10.18
CA ASN A 59 13.76 13.00 -10.77
C ASN A 59 13.95 14.33 -11.52
N GLY A 60 13.48 15.44 -10.93
CA GLY A 60 13.70 16.79 -11.41
C GLY A 60 12.66 17.33 -12.38
N PHE A 61 12.81 18.63 -12.69
CA PHE A 61 11.78 19.44 -13.37
C PHE A 61 11.38 18.91 -14.74
N THR A 62 12.35 18.53 -15.58
CA THR A 62 12.08 18.09 -16.97
C THR A 62 11.31 16.78 -17.01
N CYS A 63 11.68 15.80 -16.17
CA CYS A 63 11.02 14.50 -16.10
C CYS A 63 9.57 14.63 -15.59
N MET A 64 9.37 15.47 -14.58
CA MET A 64 8.04 15.78 -14.04
C MET A 64 7.16 16.54 -15.06
N LEU A 65 7.69 17.58 -15.70
CA LEU A 65 7.02 18.37 -16.74
C LEU A 65 6.56 17.47 -17.90
N LEU A 66 7.47 16.62 -18.40
CA LEU A 66 7.19 15.68 -19.48
C LEU A 66 6.12 14.65 -19.07
N GLY A 67 6.13 14.19 -17.82
CA GLY A 67 5.09 13.31 -17.27
C GLY A 67 3.70 13.94 -17.28
N GLU A 68 3.54 15.15 -16.72
CA GLU A 68 2.26 15.87 -16.70
C GLU A 68 1.77 16.22 -18.13
N ILE A 69 2.69 16.55 -19.05
CA ILE A 69 2.37 16.72 -20.49
C ILE A 69 1.84 15.41 -21.09
N PHE A 70 2.50 14.27 -20.84
CA PHE A 70 2.01 12.99 -21.35
C PHE A 70 0.65 12.60 -20.74
N GLU A 71 0.38 12.89 -19.47
CA GLU A 71 -0.94 12.64 -18.88
C GLU A 71 -2.05 13.56 -19.46
N LEU A 72 -1.72 14.78 -19.90
CA LEU A 72 -2.63 15.66 -20.67
C LEU A 72 -2.87 15.14 -22.09
N VAL A 73 -1.82 14.64 -22.76
CA VAL A 73 -1.90 14.06 -24.11
C VAL A 73 -2.66 12.73 -24.09
N GLN A 74 -2.48 11.88 -23.08
CA GLN A 74 -3.24 10.63 -22.91
C GLN A 74 -4.74 10.87 -22.81
N LEU A 75 -5.18 11.90 -22.06
CA LEU A 75 -6.59 12.27 -21.97
C LEU A 75 -7.16 12.68 -23.35
N LEU A 76 -6.42 13.52 -24.09
CA LEU A 76 -6.82 13.93 -25.44
C LEU A 76 -6.84 12.75 -26.42
N PHE A 77 -5.85 11.86 -26.37
CA PHE A 77 -5.75 10.67 -27.20
C PHE A 77 -6.90 9.69 -26.94
N VAL A 78 -7.18 9.33 -25.68
CA VAL A 78 -8.26 8.38 -25.33
C VAL A 78 -9.61 8.91 -25.80
N VAL A 79 -9.93 10.19 -25.57
CA VAL A 79 -11.20 10.78 -26.01
C VAL A 79 -11.26 10.89 -27.54
N GLY A 80 -10.22 11.45 -28.17
CA GLY A 80 -10.18 11.65 -29.62
C GLY A 80 -10.21 10.34 -30.42
N PHE A 81 -9.44 9.33 -30.01
CA PHE A 81 -9.40 8.03 -30.67
C PHE A 81 -10.71 7.25 -30.47
N THR A 82 -11.34 7.34 -29.30
CA THR A 82 -12.67 6.74 -29.09
C THR A 82 -13.73 7.38 -29.99
N VAL A 83 -13.74 8.71 -30.11
CA VAL A 83 -14.69 9.42 -30.99
C VAL A 83 -14.41 9.13 -32.47
N PHE A 84 -13.14 9.02 -32.86
CA PHE A 84 -12.73 8.60 -34.21
C PHE A 84 -13.25 7.19 -34.54
N LEU A 85 -12.98 6.19 -33.70
CA LEU A 85 -13.46 4.82 -33.89
C LEU A 85 -14.99 4.77 -33.98
N ALA A 86 -15.69 5.46 -33.08
CA ALA A 86 -17.15 5.43 -33.00
C ALA A 86 -17.88 6.18 -34.14
N ASN A 87 -17.20 7.04 -34.92
CA ASN A 87 -17.86 7.88 -35.93
C ASN A 87 -17.18 7.85 -37.31
N CYS A 88 -15.85 7.87 -37.40
CA CYS A 88 -15.11 8.00 -38.66
C CYS A 88 -14.79 6.67 -39.37
N VAL A 89 -15.01 5.52 -38.73
CA VAL A 89 -14.75 4.20 -39.33
C VAL A 89 -16.04 3.64 -39.96
N ASP A 90 -15.96 3.18 -41.21
CA ASP A 90 -16.99 2.35 -41.85
C ASP A 90 -16.67 0.87 -41.60
N TYR A 91 -17.32 0.31 -40.57
CA TYR A 91 -17.13 -1.08 -40.18
C TYR A 91 -17.69 -2.09 -41.21
N ASP A 92 -18.63 -1.69 -42.08
CA ASP A 92 -19.14 -2.59 -43.12
C ASP A 92 -18.14 -2.79 -44.26
N ILE A 93 -17.30 -1.77 -44.54
CA ILE A 93 -16.14 -1.91 -45.43
C ILE A 93 -15.04 -2.72 -44.71
N LEU A 94 -14.73 -2.39 -43.45
CA LEU A 94 -13.65 -3.04 -42.70
C LEU A 94 -13.86 -4.54 -42.46
N PHE A 95 -15.12 -4.97 -42.26
CA PHE A 95 -15.49 -6.39 -42.10
C PHE A 95 -15.92 -7.06 -43.41
N ALA A 96 -15.73 -6.40 -44.56
CA ALA A 96 -16.10 -6.89 -45.89
C ALA A 96 -17.59 -7.27 -46.09
N ASN A 97 -18.49 -6.75 -45.24
CA ASN A 97 -19.95 -6.79 -45.48
C ASN A 97 -20.32 -6.05 -46.78
N LYS A 98 -19.50 -5.07 -47.18
CA LYS A 98 -19.70 -4.15 -48.29
C LYS A 98 -18.42 -4.06 -49.13
N PHE A 99 -18.42 -4.72 -50.29
CA PHE A 99 -17.32 -4.64 -51.24
C PHE A 99 -17.17 -3.22 -51.80
N VAL A 100 -15.93 -2.71 -51.84
CA VAL A 100 -15.60 -1.48 -52.54
C VAL A 100 -15.17 -1.85 -53.96
N ASN A 101 -15.87 -1.31 -54.96
CA ASN A 101 -15.63 -1.59 -56.38
C ASN A 101 -14.38 -0.86 -56.90
N HIS A 102 -13.20 -1.28 -56.45
CA HIS A 102 -11.97 -1.00 -57.17
C HIS A 102 -11.98 -1.83 -58.47
N VAL A 103 -11.63 -1.18 -59.59
CA VAL A 103 -11.71 -1.78 -60.94
C VAL A 103 -10.65 -2.87 -61.14
N ASP A 104 -9.56 -2.80 -60.37
CA ASP A 104 -8.50 -3.79 -60.31
C ASP A 104 -8.43 -4.43 -58.91
N SER A 105 -7.93 -5.68 -58.84
CA SER A 105 -8.05 -6.57 -57.68
C SER A 105 -7.10 -6.23 -56.51
N SER A 106 -7.26 -5.04 -55.91
CA SER A 106 -6.57 -4.64 -54.69
C SER A 106 -7.36 -5.03 -53.43
N LYS A 107 -6.68 -5.68 -52.48
CA LYS A 107 -7.21 -5.99 -51.14
C LYS A 107 -7.63 -4.69 -50.44
N VAL A 108 -8.77 -4.69 -49.74
CA VAL A 108 -9.27 -3.54 -48.96
C VAL A 108 -8.18 -3.01 -48.03
N THR A 109 -7.89 -1.71 -48.11
CA THR A 109 -6.87 -1.05 -47.30
C THR A 109 -7.50 -0.32 -46.12
N LEU A 110 -6.72 -0.09 -45.06
CA LEU A 110 -7.20 0.64 -43.87
C LEU A 110 -7.76 2.04 -44.18
N PRO A 111 -7.15 2.85 -45.07
CA PRO A 111 -7.75 4.10 -45.54
C PRO A 111 -9.14 3.98 -46.18
N ASP A 112 -9.46 2.88 -46.86
CA ASP A 112 -10.75 2.72 -47.54
C ASP A 112 -11.92 2.58 -46.55
N ALA A 113 -11.62 2.15 -45.32
CA ALA A 113 -12.57 2.10 -44.20
C ALA A 113 -12.63 3.41 -43.39
N PHE A 114 -11.83 4.43 -43.72
CA PHE A 114 -11.86 5.74 -43.07
C PHE A 114 -12.72 6.72 -43.86
N LEU A 115 -13.80 7.21 -43.24
CA LEU A 115 -14.71 8.15 -43.88
C LEU A 115 -14.02 9.51 -44.15
N PRO A 116 -14.34 10.16 -45.29
CA PRO A 116 -13.91 11.52 -45.59
C PRO A 116 -14.19 12.50 -44.43
N MET A 117 -13.28 13.45 -44.23
CA MET A 117 -13.28 14.35 -43.06
C MET A 117 -14.54 15.20 -42.95
N ASP A 118 -15.11 15.62 -44.08
CA ASP A 118 -16.39 16.29 -44.17
C ASP A 118 -17.53 15.39 -43.66
N VAL A 119 -17.63 14.15 -44.16
CA VAL A 119 -18.64 13.16 -43.76
C VAL A 119 -18.51 12.81 -42.27
N CYS A 120 -17.29 12.55 -41.77
CA CYS A 120 -17.14 12.27 -40.33
C CYS A 120 -17.47 13.51 -39.47
N SER A 121 -17.04 14.71 -39.87
CA SER A 121 -17.40 15.94 -39.14
C SER A 121 -18.91 16.20 -39.11
N ALA A 122 -19.62 15.85 -40.18
CA ALA A 122 -21.08 15.92 -40.25
C ALA A 122 -21.74 14.87 -39.34
N ARG A 123 -21.24 13.63 -39.32
CA ARG A 123 -21.74 12.56 -38.42
C ARG A 123 -21.52 12.91 -36.94
N ILE A 124 -20.34 13.41 -36.58
CA ILE A 124 -20.05 13.91 -35.22
C ILE A 124 -20.99 15.07 -34.87
N ARG A 125 -21.23 16.01 -35.80
CA ARG A 125 -22.14 17.14 -35.58
C ARG A 125 -23.61 16.72 -35.48
N GLY A 126 -24.02 15.64 -36.14
CA GLY A 126 -25.35 15.05 -36.03
C GLY A 126 -25.59 14.31 -34.72
N ASN A 127 -24.52 13.83 -34.05
CA ASN A 127 -24.62 13.07 -32.82
C ASN A 127 -24.50 13.98 -31.57
N ALA A 128 -25.65 14.48 -31.12
CA ALA A 128 -25.75 15.36 -29.95
C ALA A 128 -25.12 14.77 -28.65
N PHE A 129 -25.15 13.44 -28.49
CA PHE A 129 -24.51 12.77 -27.34
C PHE A 129 -22.98 12.86 -27.41
N VAL A 130 -22.39 12.64 -28.60
CA VAL A 130 -20.94 12.79 -28.81
C VAL A 130 -20.51 14.24 -28.61
N ILE A 131 -21.29 15.23 -29.08
CA ILE A 131 -21.03 16.65 -28.80
C ILE A 131 -21.05 16.93 -27.29
N PHE A 132 -22.05 16.44 -26.56
CA PHE A 132 -22.16 16.64 -25.11
C PHE A 132 -20.97 16.05 -24.34
N VAL A 133 -20.53 14.84 -24.69
CA VAL A 133 -19.32 14.23 -24.12
C VAL A 133 -18.07 15.04 -24.47
N LEU A 134 -17.90 15.46 -25.72
CA LEU A 134 -16.77 16.30 -26.14
C LEU A 134 -16.71 17.65 -25.40
N ILE A 135 -17.85 18.29 -25.12
CA ILE A 135 -17.92 19.52 -24.32
C ILE A 135 -17.44 19.27 -22.89
N ILE A 136 -17.94 18.21 -22.22
CA ILE A 136 -17.54 17.87 -20.85
C ILE A 136 -16.04 17.52 -20.79
N SER A 137 -15.56 16.68 -21.70
CA SER A 137 -14.13 16.34 -21.80
C SER A 137 -13.26 17.57 -22.11
N GLY A 138 -13.72 18.48 -22.96
CA GLY A 138 -13.02 19.73 -23.29
C GLY A 138 -12.91 20.69 -22.10
N VAL A 139 -14.00 20.89 -21.34
CA VAL A 139 -13.99 21.70 -20.11
C VAL A 139 -13.09 21.08 -19.05
N PHE A 140 -13.14 19.76 -18.86
CA PHE A 140 -12.28 19.05 -17.92
C PHE A 140 -10.79 19.12 -18.31
N TRP A 141 -10.49 18.94 -19.60
CA TRP A 141 -9.13 19.08 -20.14
C TRP A 141 -8.61 20.51 -20.01
N LEU A 142 -9.42 21.54 -20.29
CA LEU A 142 -9.06 22.94 -20.12
C LEU A 142 -8.77 23.30 -18.66
N HIS A 143 -9.62 22.85 -17.73
CA HIS A 143 -9.36 22.99 -16.29
C HIS A 143 -8.05 22.30 -15.89
N ARG A 144 -7.78 21.09 -16.41
CA ARG A 144 -6.52 20.37 -16.17
C ARG A 144 -5.31 21.12 -16.75
N LEU A 145 -5.44 21.73 -17.94
CA LEU A 145 -4.41 22.55 -18.57
C LEU A 145 -4.11 23.80 -17.75
N VAL A 146 -5.13 24.54 -17.29
CA VAL A 146 -4.95 25.73 -16.44
C VAL A 146 -4.24 25.36 -15.13
N LYS A 147 -4.63 24.25 -14.50
CA LYS A 147 -3.94 23.72 -13.31
C LYS A 147 -2.50 23.31 -13.60
N PHE A 148 -2.23 22.69 -14.76
CA PHE A 148 -0.87 22.36 -15.19
C PHE A 148 -0.01 23.60 -15.39
N LEU A 149 -0.52 24.64 -16.07
CA LEU A 149 0.21 25.89 -16.28
C LEU A 149 0.55 26.58 -14.95
N TYR A 150 -0.41 26.67 -14.03
CA TYR A 150 -0.18 27.18 -12.67
C TYR A 150 0.89 26.36 -11.93
N ASN A 151 0.74 25.03 -11.91
CA ASN A 151 1.73 24.13 -11.32
C ASN A 151 3.13 24.36 -11.90
N VAL A 152 3.28 24.51 -13.22
CA VAL A 152 4.56 24.73 -13.89
C VAL A 152 5.24 26.01 -13.41
N CYS A 153 4.50 27.10 -13.17
CA CYS A 153 5.03 28.31 -12.56
C CYS A 153 5.58 28.04 -11.14
N CYS A 154 4.80 27.39 -10.27
CA CYS A 154 5.25 27.07 -8.90
C CYS A 154 6.44 26.10 -8.87
N TYR A 155 6.48 25.11 -9.78
CA TYR A 155 7.63 24.21 -9.90
C TYR A 155 8.87 24.88 -10.50
N TRP A 156 8.72 25.96 -11.28
CA TRP A 156 9.85 26.77 -11.75
C TRP A 156 10.47 27.59 -10.63
N GLU A 157 9.65 28.15 -9.74
CA GLU A 157 10.11 28.78 -8.50
C GLU A 157 10.87 27.78 -7.61
N ILE A 158 10.35 26.56 -7.45
CA ILE A 158 11.02 25.52 -6.66
C ILE A 158 12.29 24.99 -7.33
N ARG A 159 12.36 24.95 -8.67
CA ARG A 159 13.61 24.74 -9.41
C ARG A 159 14.64 25.83 -9.07
N SER A 160 14.21 27.09 -8.98
CA SER A 160 15.07 28.21 -8.55
C SER A 160 15.57 28.00 -7.11
N PHE A 161 14.70 27.60 -6.18
CA PHE A 161 15.08 27.26 -4.81
C PHE A 161 16.16 26.16 -4.75
N TYR A 162 16.02 25.08 -5.53
CA TYR A 162 17.03 24.02 -5.60
C TYR A 162 18.41 24.52 -6.10
N SER A 163 18.43 25.31 -7.17
CA SER A 163 19.69 25.74 -7.78
C SER A 163 20.34 26.94 -7.10
N HIS A 164 19.58 27.84 -6.46
CA HIS A 164 20.09 29.04 -5.82
C HIS A 164 20.21 28.94 -4.29
N ALA A 165 19.30 28.26 -3.60
CA ALA A 165 19.38 28.07 -2.14
C ALA A 165 20.08 26.75 -1.78
N LEU A 166 19.54 25.61 -2.23
CA LEU A 166 20.10 24.27 -1.92
C LEU A 166 21.46 23.99 -2.55
N LYS A 167 21.91 24.85 -3.49
CA LYS A 167 23.18 24.72 -4.21
C LYS A 167 23.30 23.33 -4.87
N MET A 168 22.21 22.87 -5.51
CA MET A 168 22.11 21.59 -6.23
C MET A 168 21.72 21.80 -7.70
N THR A 169 22.41 21.14 -8.61
CA THR A 169 22.00 21.11 -10.02
C THR A 169 20.85 20.12 -10.24
N MET A 170 20.04 20.38 -11.27
CA MET A 170 18.94 19.47 -11.66
C MET A 170 19.43 18.10 -12.15
N SER A 171 20.71 17.97 -12.50
CA SER A 171 21.40 16.74 -12.87
C SER A 171 21.84 15.89 -11.67
N GLU A 172 22.18 16.50 -10.53
CA GLU A 172 22.55 15.79 -9.30
C GLU A 172 21.31 15.27 -8.56
N LEU A 173 20.16 15.94 -8.73
CA LEU A 173 18.90 15.65 -8.03
C LEU A 173 18.35 14.23 -8.27
N SER A 174 18.77 13.52 -9.32
CA SER A 174 18.41 12.12 -9.58
C SER A 174 19.33 11.08 -8.90
N TYR A 175 20.41 11.54 -8.27
CA TYR A 175 21.42 10.69 -7.60
C TYR A 175 21.52 10.97 -6.09
N ALA A 176 21.27 12.23 -5.70
CA ALA A 176 21.08 12.62 -4.30
C ALA A 176 19.94 11.84 -3.65
N THR A 177 20.01 11.63 -2.33
CA THR A 177 18.94 10.98 -1.57
C THR A 177 18.09 12.01 -0.83
N TRP A 178 16.86 11.63 -0.45
CA TRP A 178 15.97 12.54 0.27
C TRP A 178 16.58 13.03 1.58
N GLN A 179 17.35 12.18 2.28
CA GLN A 179 18.04 12.54 3.51
C GLN A 179 19.10 13.63 3.30
N GLU A 180 19.82 13.63 2.17
CA GLU A 180 20.76 14.70 1.82
C GLU A 180 20.02 16.03 1.55
N VAL A 181 18.94 15.98 0.78
CA VAL A 181 18.10 17.16 0.50
C VAL A 181 17.51 17.73 1.80
N GLN A 182 17.03 16.86 2.69
CA GLN A 182 16.47 17.22 3.99
C GLN A 182 17.53 17.87 4.90
N ALA A 183 18.73 17.30 4.98
CA ALA A 183 19.84 17.88 5.76
C ALA A 183 20.21 19.29 5.25
N ARG A 184 20.33 19.47 3.92
CA ARG A 184 20.58 20.80 3.32
C ARG A 184 19.46 21.80 3.63
N ILE A 185 18.18 21.38 3.65
CA ILE A 185 17.05 22.25 4.06
C ILE A 185 17.17 22.69 5.53
N VAL A 186 17.53 21.78 6.43
CA VAL A 186 17.73 22.07 7.87
C VAL A 186 18.94 23.00 8.09
N GLU A 187 20.01 22.84 7.30
CA GLU A 187 21.17 23.73 7.33
C GLU A 187 20.82 25.15 6.84
N ILE A 188 20.18 25.26 5.66
CA ILE A 188 19.83 26.55 5.04
C ILE A 188 18.78 27.34 5.84
N GLN A 189 17.94 26.69 6.65
CA GLN A 189 17.09 27.40 7.61
C GLN A 189 17.90 28.33 8.53
N LYS A 190 19.14 27.97 8.89
CA LYS A 190 20.02 28.77 9.75
C LYS A 190 20.60 30.00 9.02
N GLU A 191 20.86 29.88 7.71
CA GLU A 191 21.34 30.98 6.86
C GLU A 191 20.21 31.94 6.44
N HIS A 192 19.07 31.40 6.00
CA HIS A 192 18.04 32.16 5.28
C HIS A 192 16.73 32.40 6.07
N GLN A 193 16.56 31.80 7.26
CA GLN A 193 15.33 31.88 8.09
C GLN A 193 14.04 31.76 7.28
N ILE A 194 13.93 30.68 6.51
CA ILE A 194 12.74 30.40 5.69
C ILE A 194 11.51 30.34 6.59
N CYS A 195 11.62 29.68 7.76
CA CYS A 195 10.60 29.67 8.81
C CYS A 195 10.82 30.80 9.83
N ILE A 196 9.83 31.67 9.97
CA ILE A 196 9.86 32.83 10.88
C ILE A 196 9.62 32.40 12.34
N HIS A 197 8.63 31.54 12.56
CA HIS A 197 8.13 31.17 13.91
C HIS A 197 9.07 30.25 14.69
N LYS A 198 10.13 29.71 14.07
CA LYS A 198 11.03 28.73 14.69
C LYS A 198 12.44 28.91 14.12
N ARG A 199 13.40 29.33 14.97
CA ARG A 199 14.78 29.63 14.53
C ARG A 199 15.49 28.41 13.92
N GLU A 200 15.23 27.23 14.45
CA GLU A 200 15.74 25.95 13.91
C GLU A 200 14.57 25.04 13.53
N LEU A 201 14.59 24.54 12.29
CA LEU A 201 13.62 23.57 11.77
C LEU A 201 14.17 22.16 11.99
N THR A 202 13.37 21.27 12.56
CA THR A 202 13.73 19.86 12.73
C THR A 202 13.31 19.03 11.52
N GLU A 203 13.87 17.83 11.40
CA GLU A 203 13.43 16.81 10.46
C GLU A 203 11.93 16.55 10.61
N LEU A 204 11.46 16.35 11.85
CA LEU A 204 10.06 16.06 12.16
C LEU A 204 9.10 17.15 11.67
N ASP A 205 9.48 18.44 11.76
CA ASP A 205 8.66 19.54 11.24
C ASP A 205 8.44 19.43 9.71
N ILE A 206 9.47 19.00 8.98
CA ILE A 206 9.43 18.80 7.52
C ILE A 206 8.47 17.65 7.18
N TYR A 207 8.58 16.52 7.89
CA TYR A 207 7.67 15.38 7.73
C TYR A 207 6.23 15.75 8.09
N HIS A 208 5.98 16.46 9.20
CA HIS A 208 4.64 16.92 9.58
C HIS A 208 3.99 17.77 8.49
N ARG A 209 4.72 18.70 7.85
CA ARG A 209 4.20 19.52 6.74
C ARG A 209 3.92 18.70 5.48
N ILE A 210 4.82 17.78 5.09
CA ILE A 210 4.63 16.93 3.89
C ILE A 210 3.50 15.91 4.09
N LEU A 211 3.27 15.45 5.32
CA LEU A 211 2.41 14.31 5.64
C LEU A 211 1.13 14.65 6.43
N ARG A 212 0.90 15.91 6.84
CA ARG A 212 -0.25 16.37 7.67
C ARG A 212 -1.55 15.58 7.41
N PHE A 213 -2.09 15.68 6.20
CA PHE A 213 -3.34 15.00 5.81
C PHE A 213 -3.21 13.48 5.68
N LYS A 214 -2.03 12.95 5.30
CA LYS A 214 -1.79 11.50 5.24
C LYS A 214 -1.77 10.87 6.63
N ASN A 215 -1.20 11.55 7.63
CA ASN A 215 -1.19 11.11 9.02
C ASN A 215 -2.62 11.02 9.58
N TYR A 216 -3.49 12.01 9.30
CA TYR A 216 -4.92 11.90 9.62
C TYR A 216 -5.59 10.71 8.92
N MET A 217 -5.31 10.47 7.63
CA MET A 217 -5.87 9.31 6.91
C MET A 217 -5.41 7.97 7.51
N VAL A 218 -4.13 7.84 7.92
CA VAL A 218 -3.61 6.63 8.59
C VAL A 218 -4.29 6.42 9.94
N ALA A 219 -4.46 7.48 10.75
CA ALA A 219 -5.14 7.41 12.03
C ALA A 219 -6.63 7.03 11.88
N MET A 220 -7.36 7.63 10.94
CA MET A 220 -8.77 7.31 10.69
C MET A 220 -9.00 5.89 10.14
N VAL A 221 -8.01 5.30 9.45
CA VAL A 221 -8.04 3.88 9.05
C VAL A 221 -7.72 2.95 10.22
N ASN A 222 -6.69 3.24 11.02
CA ASN A 222 -6.32 2.45 12.21
C ASN A 222 -7.48 2.42 13.23
N LYS A 223 -8.09 3.57 13.53
CA LYS A 223 -9.28 3.70 14.40
C LYS A 223 -10.62 3.28 13.75
N SER A 224 -10.60 2.70 12.53
CA SER A 224 -11.81 2.20 11.84
C SER A 224 -12.96 3.23 11.71
N LEU A 225 -12.60 4.52 11.57
CA LEU A 225 -13.55 5.61 11.39
C LEU A 225 -14.05 5.70 9.95
N LEU A 226 -13.25 5.28 8.98
CA LEU A 226 -13.66 5.24 7.57
C LEU A 226 -14.38 3.91 7.28
N PRO A 227 -15.59 3.93 6.68
CA PRO A 227 -16.33 2.72 6.32
C PRO A 227 -15.70 2.08 5.07
N VAL A 228 -14.68 1.25 5.29
CA VAL A 228 -13.97 0.49 4.24
C VAL A 228 -14.17 -1.03 4.35
N ARG A 229 -14.61 -1.55 5.50
CA ARG A 229 -14.92 -2.98 5.71
C ARG A 229 -16.43 -3.21 5.59
N PHE A 230 -16.85 -4.24 4.86
CA PHE A 230 -18.25 -4.57 4.60
C PHE A 230 -18.48 -6.09 4.68
N GLY A 231 -19.49 -6.53 5.44
CA GLY A 231 -19.95 -7.92 5.43
C GLY A 231 -20.90 -8.16 4.27
N LEU A 232 -20.47 -8.92 3.26
CA LEU A 232 -21.27 -9.30 2.10
C LEU A 232 -21.82 -10.72 2.27
N PRO A 233 -23.11 -10.98 1.98
CA PRO A 233 -23.81 -12.22 2.38
C PRO A 233 -23.32 -13.51 1.70
N VAL A 234 -22.44 -13.42 0.69
CA VAL A 234 -21.86 -14.56 -0.04
C VAL A 234 -20.32 -14.57 0.02
N ILE A 235 -19.69 -13.41 0.22
CA ILE A 235 -18.23 -13.23 0.15
C ILE A 235 -17.59 -13.16 1.56
N GLY A 236 -18.38 -12.85 2.60
CA GLY A 236 -17.86 -12.61 3.96
C GLY A 236 -17.39 -11.17 4.13
N GLU A 237 -16.38 -10.95 4.99
CA GLU A 237 -15.79 -9.63 5.17
C GLU A 237 -14.91 -9.23 3.98
N TYR A 238 -15.33 -8.18 3.28
CA TYR A 238 -14.64 -7.61 2.14
C TYR A 238 -14.24 -6.16 2.41
N VAL A 239 -13.10 -5.73 1.85
CA VAL A 239 -12.54 -4.39 2.08
C VAL A 239 -12.55 -3.63 0.77
N PHE A 240 -13.33 -2.55 0.71
CA PHE A 240 -13.46 -1.71 -0.47
C PHE A 240 -12.86 -0.33 -0.21
N TYR A 241 -11.67 -0.08 -0.75
CA TYR A 241 -10.99 1.21 -0.62
C TYR A 241 -10.22 1.55 -1.90
N THR A 242 -10.90 2.22 -2.82
CA THR A 242 -10.38 2.61 -4.14
C THR A 242 -9.79 4.02 -4.15
N ARG A 243 -9.05 4.37 -5.21
CA ARG A 243 -8.53 5.73 -5.43
C ARG A 243 -9.67 6.76 -5.48
N GLY A 244 -10.80 6.41 -6.10
CA GLY A 244 -11.99 7.26 -6.17
C GLY A 244 -12.63 7.53 -4.79
N LEU A 245 -12.73 6.51 -3.94
CA LEU A 245 -13.24 6.67 -2.57
C LEU A 245 -12.25 7.47 -1.70
N LYS A 246 -10.94 7.18 -1.79
CA LYS A 246 -9.89 7.95 -1.10
C LYS A 246 -9.89 9.43 -1.50
N TYR A 247 -9.97 9.74 -2.80
CA TYR A 247 -10.03 11.11 -3.29
C TYR A 247 -11.23 11.86 -2.72
N ASN A 248 -12.40 11.20 -2.64
CA ASN A 248 -13.58 11.79 -2.02
C ASN A 248 -13.40 12.02 -0.51
N PHE A 249 -12.75 11.12 0.24
CA PHE A 249 -12.41 11.38 1.63
C PHE A 249 -11.47 12.59 1.79
N GLU A 250 -10.42 12.70 0.97
CA GLU A 250 -9.50 13.84 1.02
C GLU A 250 -10.19 15.16 0.63
N LEU A 251 -11.09 15.13 -0.36
CA LEU A 251 -11.95 16.25 -0.75
C LEU A 251 -12.96 16.63 0.34
N ILE A 252 -13.53 15.67 1.08
CA ILE A 252 -14.45 15.95 2.18
C ILE A 252 -13.67 16.57 3.36
N PHE A 253 -12.60 15.96 3.83
CA PHE A 253 -11.99 16.40 5.09
C PHE A 253 -11.07 17.62 4.95
N PHE A 254 -10.28 17.70 3.86
CA PHE A 254 -9.17 18.65 3.79
C PHE A 254 -9.36 19.75 2.73
N TRP A 255 -9.94 19.45 1.56
CA TRP A 255 -9.92 20.39 0.42
C TRP A 255 -11.24 21.14 0.14
N GLY A 256 -11.11 22.35 -0.40
CA GLY A 256 -12.23 23.23 -0.76
C GLY A 256 -12.80 24.02 0.43
N PRO A 257 -13.58 25.10 0.16
CA PRO A 257 -13.92 26.11 1.18
C PRO A 257 -14.74 25.57 2.36
N GLY A 258 -15.51 24.49 2.13
CA GLY A 258 -16.30 23.82 3.16
C GLY A 258 -15.57 22.73 3.96
N SER A 259 -14.26 22.56 3.80
CA SER A 259 -13.47 21.57 4.58
C SER A 259 -13.37 21.95 6.06
N LEU A 260 -12.84 21.04 6.90
CA LEU A 260 -12.67 21.29 8.33
C LEU A 260 -11.48 22.25 8.60
N PHE A 261 -10.54 22.30 7.67
CA PHE A 261 -9.39 23.19 7.69
C PHE A 261 -9.80 24.58 7.16
N GLU A 262 -9.22 25.64 7.75
CA GLU A 262 -9.43 27.03 7.34
C GLU A 262 -8.41 27.41 6.28
N ASN A 263 -7.15 27.29 6.69
CA ASN A 263 -5.97 27.23 5.84
C ASN A 263 -5.43 25.79 5.90
N GLU A 264 -4.57 25.41 4.97
CA GLU A 264 -4.05 24.03 4.85
C GLU A 264 -3.19 23.56 6.05
N TRP A 265 -2.94 24.45 7.00
CA TRP A 265 -2.17 24.25 8.22
C TRP A 265 -2.94 24.48 9.52
N SER A 266 -4.21 24.93 9.48
CA SER A 266 -5.02 25.15 10.69
C SER A 266 -6.46 24.65 10.55
N LEU A 267 -6.93 23.95 11.58
CA LEU A 267 -8.30 23.47 11.73
C LEU A 267 -9.19 24.64 12.19
N LYS A 268 -10.33 24.88 11.52
CA LYS A 268 -11.22 26.01 11.87
C LYS A 268 -11.55 25.98 13.37
N PRO A 269 -11.49 27.12 14.08
CA PRO A 269 -11.59 27.16 15.54
C PRO A 269 -12.95 26.70 16.09
N GLU A 270 -13.97 26.56 15.23
CA GLU A 270 -15.23 25.90 15.59
C GLU A 270 -15.06 24.42 15.96
N TYR A 271 -14.21 23.65 15.25
CA TYR A 271 -13.99 22.23 15.52
C TYR A 271 -13.15 21.98 16.78
N LYS A 272 -12.31 22.93 17.19
CA LYS A 272 -11.57 22.88 18.45
C LYS A 272 -12.48 23.01 19.69
N ARG A 273 -13.75 23.44 19.53
CA ARG A 273 -14.69 23.70 20.64
C ARG A 273 -15.73 22.58 20.78
N GLY A 274 -16.03 22.18 22.01
CA GLY A 274 -16.97 21.08 22.29
C GLY A 274 -18.46 21.44 22.14
N SER A 275 -18.84 22.73 22.24
CA SER A 275 -20.23 23.18 22.37
C SER A 275 -21.11 22.85 21.16
N ASN A 276 -20.61 23.06 19.94
CA ASN A 276 -21.39 22.99 18.71
C ASN A 276 -21.27 21.62 18.01
N ARG A 277 -20.79 20.57 18.70
CA ARG A 277 -20.39 19.29 18.07
C ARG A 277 -21.48 18.63 17.21
N LEU A 278 -22.75 18.75 17.60
CA LEU A 278 -23.89 18.21 16.85
C LEU A 278 -24.16 19.02 15.57
N GLU A 279 -24.19 20.34 15.69
CA GLU A 279 -24.35 21.26 14.55
C GLU A 279 -23.24 21.05 13.51
N LEU A 280 -22.00 20.93 13.96
CA LEU A 280 -20.85 20.65 13.11
C LEU A 280 -20.93 19.26 12.44
N ALA A 281 -21.46 18.25 13.16
CA ALA A 281 -21.70 16.92 12.59
C ALA A 281 -22.83 16.92 11.55
N ASP A 282 -23.87 17.74 11.71
CA ASP A 282 -24.96 17.90 10.74
C ASP A 282 -24.52 18.71 9.50
N ARG A 283 -23.71 19.76 9.68
CA ARG A 283 -23.03 20.47 8.58
C ARG A 283 -22.16 19.50 7.77
N LEU A 284 -21.33 18.69 8.43
CA LEU A 284 -20.49 17.67 7.78
C LEU A 284 -21.34 16.60 7.08
N ALA A 285 -22.38 16.07 7.73
CA ALA A 285 -23.29 15.08 7.15
C ALA A 285 -24.02 15.62 5.90
N SER A 286 -24.38 16.90 5.91
CA SER A 286 -25.00 17.59 4.77
C SER A 286 -24.01 17.78 3.61
N ARG A 287 -22.75 18.13 3.90
CA ARG A 287 -21.70 18.23 2.87
C ARG A 287 -21.31 16.87 2.28
N ILE A 288 -21.26 15.81 3.09
CA ILE A 288 -21.09 14.42 2.62
C ILE A 288 -22.24 14.02 1.70
N LEU A 289 -23.50 14.36 2.04
CA LEU A 289 -24.66 14.09 1.20
C LEU A 289 -24.55 14.77 -0.18
N TRP A 290 -24.25 16.07 -0.22
CA TRP A 290 -24.12 16.81 -1.49
C TRP A 290 -22.96 16.30 -2.35
N ILE A 291 -21.80 15.98 -1.76
CA ILE A 291 -20.68 15.38 -2.49
C ILE A 291 -21.05 13.97 -3.00
N GLY A 292 -21.78 13.18 -2.21
CA GLY A 292 -22.32 11.88 -2.64
C GLY A 292 -23.28 12.00 -3.84
N ILE A 293 -24.20 12.97 -3.81
CA ILE A 293 -25.12 13.26 -4.92
C ILE A 293 -24.36 13.72 -6.17
N ALA A 294 -23.33 14.55 -6.02
CA ALA A 294 -22.48 14.98 -7.13
C ALA A 294 -21.72 13.80 -7.77
N ASN A 295 -21.19 12.87 -6.96
CA ASN A 295 -20.58 11.64 -7.47
C ASN A 295 -21.61 10.75 -8.19
N LEU A 296 -22.85 10.65 -7.67
CA LEU A 296 -23.92 9.89 -8.31
C LEU A 296 -24.31 10.47 -9.68
N LEU A 297 -24.37 11.80 -9.81
CA LEU A 297 -24.65 12.49 -11.07
C LEU A 297 -23.50 12.35 -12.08
N LEU A 298 -22.24 12.37 -11.62
CA LEU A 298 -21.05 12.19 -12.47
C LEU A 298 -20.73 10.72 -12.78
N CYS A 299 -21.32 9.78 -12.05
CA CYS A 299 -21.12 8.33 -12.19
C CYS A 299 -21.06 7.83 -13.65
N PRO A 300 -22.02 8.11 -14.54
CA PRO A 300 -21.96 7.61 -15.93
C PRO A 300 -20.74 8.13 -16.71
N VAL A 301 -20.34 9.40 -16.51
CA VAL A 301 -19.18 9.98 -17.20
C VAL A 301 -17.88 9.36 -16.69
N ILE A 302 -17.75 9.22 -15.36
CA ILE A 302 -16.57 8.62 -14.73
C ILE A 302 -16.47 7.12 -15.09
N LEU A 303 -17.60 6.40 -15.15
CA LEU A 303 -17.64 4.99 -15.52
C LEU A 303 -17.20 4.77 -16.98
N VAL A 304 -17.69 5.58 -17.93
CA VAL A 304 -17.23 5.53 -19.32
C VAL A 304 -15.73 5.80 -19.42
N TRP A 305 -15.21 6.80 -18.69
CA TRP A 305 -13.77 7.05 -18.63
C TRP A 305 -12.99 5.85 -18.07
N GLN A 306 -13.44 5.22 -16.98
CA GLN A 306 -12.76 4.05 -16.40
C GLN A 306 -12.78 2.84 -17.35
N ILE A 307 -13.91 2.59 -18.04
CA ILE A 307 -14.01 1.51 -19.05
C ILE A 307 -12.98 1.74 -20.17
N LEU A 308 -12.96 2.94 -20.76
CA LEU A 308 -12.05 3.26 -21.86
C LEU A 308 -10.58 3.23 -21.42
N TYR A 309 -10.26 3.83 -20.27
CA TYR A 309 -8.89 3.84 -19.74
C TYR A 309 -8.40 2.43 -19.42
N ALA A 310 -9.25 1.58 -18.80
CA ALA A 310 -8.91 0.20 -18.51
C ALA A 310 -8.71 -0.63 -19.79
N PHE A 311 -9.57 -0.44 -20.81
CA PHE A 311 -9.44 -1.09 -22.11
C PHE A 311 -8.12 -0.76 -22.80
N PHE A 312 -7.81 0.54 -22.96
CA PHE A 312 -6.55 0.96 -23.61
C PHE A 312 -5.30 0.61 -22.79
N SER A 313 -5.39 0.55 -21.46
CA SER A 313 -4.24 0.27 -20.59
C SER A 313 -3.95 -1.22 -20.38
N TYR A 314 -4.95 -2.11 -20.48
CA TYR A 314 -4.81 -3.52 -20.09
C TYR A 314 -5.08 -4.53 -21.22
N THR A 315 -5.68 -4.15 -22.36
CA THR A 315 -5.94 -5.13 -23.45
C THR A 315 -4.65 -5.68 -24.10
N GLU A 316 -3.57 -4.90 -24.22
CA GLU A 316 -2.25 -5.42 -24.64
C GLU A 316 -1.74 -6.47 -23.64
N VAL A 317 -1.80 -6.15 -22.35
CA VAL A 317 -1.34 -6.99 -21.24
C VAL A 317 -2.12 -8.31 -21.18
N ILE A 318 -3.44 -8.26 -21.39
CA ILE A 318 -4.31 -9.45 -21.46
C ILE A 318 -3.92 -10.36 -22.63
N LYS A 319 -3.64 -9.78 -23.80
CA LYS A 319 -3.26 -10.54 -25.00
C LYS A 319 -1.86 -11.14 -24.91
N ARG A 320 -0.91 -10.41 -24.30
CA ARG A 320 0.51 -10.74 -24.26
C ARG A 320 0.91 -11.62 -23.09
N GLU A 321 0.42 -11.31 -21.89
CA GLU A 321 0.79 -12.00 -20.65
C GLU A 321 -0.39 -12.02 -19.66
N PRO A 322 -1.43 -12.83 -19.91
CA PRO A 322 -2.62 -12.88 -19.05
C PRO A 322 -2.30 -13.33 -17.61
N GLY A 323 -1.21 -14.08 -17.41
CA GLY A 323 -0.69 -14.43 -16.09
C GLY A 323 -0.35 -13.21 -15.22
N SER A 324 0.02 -12.08 -15.83
CA SER A 324 0.35 -10.84 -15.11
C SER A 324 -0.85 -10.19 -14.41
N LEU A 325 -2.10 -10.58 -14.73
CA LEU A 325 -3.31 -10.19 -13.99
C LEU A 325 -3.59 -11.11 -12.80
N GLY A 326 -3.11 -12.35 -12.85
CA GLY A 326 -3.05 -13.29 -11.72
C GLY A 326 -1.94 -12.97 -10.72
N ALA A 327 -1.01 -12.08 -11.06
CA ALA A 327 -0.09 -11.48 -10.10
C ALA A 327 -0.85 -10.67 -9.04
N ARG A 328 -0.27 -10.58 -7.83
CA ARG A 328 -0.81 -9.82 -6.71
C ARG A 328 -0.13 -8.47 -6.56
N CYS A 329 -0.77 -7.56 -5.83
CA CYS A 329 -0.24 -6.23 -5.53
C CYS A 329 -0.72 -5.77 -4.14
N TRP A 330 0.06 -4.89 -3.51
CA TRP A 330 -0.34 -4.27 -2.24
C TRP A 330 -1.56 -3.37 -2.46
N SER A 331 -2.67 -3.69 -1.79
CA SER A 331 -3.93 -2.97 -1.92
C SER A 331 -3.80 -1.53 -1.44
N LEU A 332 -4.69 -0.63 -1.89
CA LEU A 332 -4.69 0.74 -1.37
C LEU A 332 -5.02 0.77 0.13
N TYR A 333 -5.80 -0.19 0.61
CA TYR A 333 -6.02 -0.42 2.04
C TYR A 333 -4.73 -0.86 2.75
N GLY A 334 -4.04 -1.87 2.25
CA GLY A 334 -2.75 -2.34 2.78
C GLY A 334 -1.69 -1.22 2.81
N ARG A 335 -1.65 -0.37 1.78
CA ARG A 335 -0.78 0.83 1.73
C ARG A 335 -1.13 1.94 2.73
N CYS A 336 -2.28 1.85 3.41
CA CYS A 336 -2.66 2.76 4.50
C CYS A 336 -2.57 2.07 5.87
N TYR A 337 -2.93 0.79 5.92
CA TYR A 337 -2.81 -0.06 7.10
C TYR A 337 -1.35 -0.32 7.49
N LEU A 338 -0.47 -0.67 6.55
CA LEU A 338 0.94 -0.99 6.81
C LEU A 338 1.86 0.24 6.99
N ARG A 339 1.31 1.44 6.77
CA ARG A 339 2.04 2.71 6.84
C ARG A 339 2.22 3.18 8.28
N HIS A 340 3.42 3.62 8.61
CA HIS A 340 3.77 4.22 9.90
C HIS A 340 3.36 5.72 9.92
N PHE A 341 3.19 6.31 11.09
CA PHE A 341 3.09 7.76 11.20
C PHE A 341 4.43 8.40 10.82
N ASN A 342 4.38 9.53 10.11
CA ASN A 342 5.57 10.22 9.59
C ASN A 342 6.45 9.40 8.63
N GLU A 343 5.88 8.40 7.95
CA GLU A 343 6.56 7.69 6.87
C GLU A 343 6.27 8.36 5.51
N LEU A 344 7.30 8.61 4.70
CA LEU A 344 7.19 9.15 3.33
C LEU A 344 6.78 8.07 2.32
N ASP A 345 6.34 8.49 1.12
CA ASP A 345 5.80 7.53 0.14
C ASP A 345 6.88 6.56 -0.38
N HIS A 346 8.14 6.97 -0.47
CA HIS A 346 9.23 6.16 -1.00
C HIS A 346 9.77 5.14 0.02
N GLU A 347 9.84 5.51 1.30
CA GLU A 347 10.12 4.62 2.44
C GLU A 347 9.14 3.43 2.45
N LEU A 348 7.85 3.73 2.39
CA LEU A 348 6.78 2.73 2.31
C LEU A 348 6.89 1.84 1.07
N MET A 349 7.19 2.42 -0.10
CA MET A 349 7.39 1.61 -1.31
C MET A 349 8.64 0.74 -1.25
N SER A 350 9.72 1.18 -0.59
CA SER A 350 10.93 0.38 -0.36
C SER A 350 10.60 -0.86 0.49
N ARG A 351 10.01 -0.67 1.68
CA ARG A 351 9.58 -1.75 2.58
C ARG A 351 8.63 -2.75 1.91
N LEU A 352 7.58 -2.25 1.26
CA LEU A 352 6.61 -3.10 0.55
C LEU A 352 7.23 -3.81 -0.66
N SER A 353 8.26 -3.24 -1.30
CA SER A 353 8.99 -3.93 -2.38
C SER A 353 9.88 -5.06 -1.86
N LYS A 354 10.59 -4.85 -0.73
CA LYS A 354 11.36 -5.91 -0.05
C LYS A 354 10.45 -7.07 0.37
N GLY A 355 9.30 -6.77 0.99
CA GLY A 355 8.30 -7.77 1.39
C GLY A 355 7.61 -8.52 0.24
N TYR A 356 7.56 -7.95 -0.97
CA TYR A 356 6.75 -8.47 -2.08
C TYR A 356 7.07 -9.93 -2.48
N LYS A 357 8.36 -10.29 -2.53
CA LYS A 357 8.79 -11.63 -2.96
C LYS A 357 8.39 -12.72 -1.95
N ALA A 358 8.41 -12.41 -0.66
CA ALA A 358 7.94 -13.29 0.40
C ALA A 358 6.41 -13.39 0.42
N ALA A 359 5.71 -12.26 0.31
CA ALA A 359 4.24 -12.19 0.23
C ALA A 359 3.67 -12.99 -0.96
N SER A 360 4.32 -12.93 -2.12
CA SER A 360 3.98 -13.71 -3.31
C SER A 360 4.17 -15.21 -3.08
N LYS A 361 5.32 -15.64 -2.51
CA LYS A 361 5.54 -17.04 -2.13
C LYS A 361 4.47 -17.55 -1.15
N TYR A 362 4.20 -16.81 -0.08
CA TYR A 362 3.20 -17.16 0.94
C TYR A 362 1.82 -17.40 0.32
N MET A 363 1.34 -16.50 -0.53
CA MET A 363 0.01 -16.68 -1.14
C MET A 363 -0.05 -17.80 -2.18
N ASN A 364 1.08 -18.13 -2.83
CA ASN A 364 1.15 -19.27 -3.75
C ASN A 364 1.09 -20.63 -3.02
N CYS A 365 1.47 -20.70 -1.73
CA CYS A 365 1.29 -21.90 -0.91
C CYS A 365 -0.19 -22.29 -0.70
N PHE A 366 -1.15 -21.39 -0.94
CA PHE A 366 -2.59 -21.61 -0.68
C PHE A 366 -3.46 -21.63 -1.95
N LEU A 367 -2.89 -22.08 -3.07
CA LEU A 367 -3.62 -22.30 -4.32
C LEU A 367 -4.70 -23.38 -4.15
N SER A 368 -5.89 -23.14 -4.72
CA SER A 368 -7.03 -24.05 -4.59
C SER A 368 -6.78 -25.37 -5.33
N PRO A 369 -6.91 -26.54 -4.65
CA PRO A 369 -6.80 -27.85 -5.32
C PRO A 369 -7.84 -28.04 -6.41
N LEU A 370 -9.08 -27.58 -6.19
CA LEU A 370 -10.16 -27.66 -7.19
C LEU A 370 -9.82 -26.85 -8.45
N LEU A 371 -9.35 -25.61 -8.28
CA LEU A 371 -8.92 -24.76 -9.41
C LEU A 371 -7.74 -25.40 -10.14
N THR A 372 -6.79 -25.98 -9.42
CA THR A 372 -5.63 -26.70 -10.00
C THR A 372 -6.07 -27.90 -10.85
N VAL A 373 -7.06 -28.67 -10.40
CA VAL A 373 -7.61 -29.81 -11.15
C VAL A 373 -8.35 -29.33 -12.41
N VAL A 374 -9.20 -28.31 -12.30
CA VAL A 374 -9.90 -27.73 -13.45
C VAL A 374 -8.92 -27.18 -14.48
N ALA A 375 -7.93 -26.40 -14.04
CA ALA A 375 -6.92 -25.79 -14.90
C ALA A 375 -6.06 -26.83 -15.64
N LYS A 376 -5.64 -27.91 -14.96
CA LYS A 376 -4.90 -29.02 -15.60
C LYS A 376 -5.70 -29.71 -16.71
N ASN A 377 -6.97 -30.01 -16.46
CA ASN A 377 -7.82 -30.67 -17.46
C ASN A 377 -8.17 -29.74 -18.63
N LEU A 378 -8.52 -28.47 -18.35
CA LEU A 378 -8.83 -27.50 -19.40
C LEU A 378 -7.60 -27.17 -20.28
N ALA A 379 -6.41 -27.04 -19.68
CA ALA A 379 -5.15 -26.90 -20.42
C ALA A 379 -4.85 -28.13 -21.31
N PHE A 380 -5.21 -29.34 -20.87
CA PHE A 380 -5.04 -30.55 -21.67
C PHE A 380 -5.97 -30.56 -22.88
N PHE A 381 -7.28 -30.36 -22.69
CA PHE A 381 -8.24 -30.36 -23.81
C PHE A 381 -8.01 -29.23 -24.82
N ALA A 382 -7.74 -28.01 -24.33
CA ALA A 382 -7.39 -26.89 -25.21
C ALA A 382 -6.05 -27.13 -25.92
N GLY A 383 -5.07 -27.73 -25.21
CA GLY A 383 -3.76 -28.09 -25.74
C GLY A 383 -3.82 -29.16 -26.84
N SER A 384 -4.64 -30.20 -26.68
CA SER A 384 -4.82 -31.23 -27.70
C SER A 384 -5.49 -30.70 -28.96
N LEU A 385 -6.52 -29.86 -28.83
CA LEU A 385 -7.17 -29.24 -29.99
C LEU A 385 -6.24 -28.26 -30.71
N LEU A 386 -5.49 -27.44 -29.95
CA LEU A 386 -4.50 -26.53 -30.53
C LEU A 386 -3.37 -27.30 -31.24
N ALA A 387 -2.89 -28.41 -30.68
CA ALA A 387 -1.84 -29.21 -31.30
C ALA A 387 -2.29 -29.82 -32.64
N VAL A 388 -3.54 -30.28 -32.74
CA VAL A 388 -4.12 -30.77 -34.01
C VAL A 388 -4.25 -29.64 -35.03
N LEU A 389 -4.75 -28.46 -34.63
CA LEU A 389 -4.85 -27.30 -35.51
C LEU A 389 -3.47 -26.85 -36.01
N ILE A 390 -2.47 -26.76 -35.13
CA ILE A 390 -1.09 -26.41 -35.49
C ILE A 390 -0.51 -27.44 -36.47
N ALA A 391 -0.69 -28.75 -36.21
CA ALA A 391 -0.20 -29.80 -37.11
C ALA A 391 -0.84 -29.72 -38.51
N LEU A 392 -2.14 -29.41 -38.59
CA LEU A 392 -2.82 -29.18 -39.87
C LEU A 392 -2.27 -27.94 -40.59
N THR A 393 -2.07 -26.81 -39.89
CA THR A 393 -1.49 -25.58 -40.50
C THR A 393 -0.01 -25.69 -40.87
N ILE A 394 0.70 -26.72 -40.39
CA ILE A 394 2.08 -27.04 -40.80
C ILE A 394 2.09 -28.03 -41.98
N TYR A 395 1.06 -28.86 -42.10
CA TYR A 395 0.88 -29.76 -43.25
C TYR A 395 0.39 -29.01 -44.50
N ASP A 396 -0.50 -28.02 -44.30
CA ASP A 396 -1.09 -27.21 -45.36
C ASP A 396 -1.40 -25.80 -44.82
N GLU A 397 -0.80 -24.76 -45.44
CA GLU A 397 -0.98 -23.37 -45.02
C GLU A 397 -2.39 -22.84 -45.32
N ASP A 398 -3.11 -23.40 -46.30
CA ASP A 398 -4.46 -22.97 -46.68
C ASP A 398 -5.49 -23.22 -45.55
N VAL A 399 -5.16 -24.09 -44.58
CA VAL A 399 -5.92 -24.30 -43.35
C VAL A 399 -6.06 -22.99 -42.53
N LEU A 400 -5.12 -22.04 -42.64
CA LEU A 400 -5.23 -20.73 -42.00
C LEU A 400 -6.29 -19.80 -42.64
N ALA A 401 -6.67 -20.06 -43.89
CA ALA A 401 -7.71 -19.29 -44.59
C ALA A 401 -9.14 -19.81 -44.30
N VAL A 402 -9.27 -20.98 -43.67
CA VAL A 402 -10.56 -21.58 -43.29
C VAL A 402 -11.21 -20.77 -42.16
N GLU A 403 -12.53 -20.60 -42.26
CA GLU A 403 -13.32 -19.81 -41.32
C GLU A 403 -13.08 -20.23 -39.85
N HIS A 404 -12.91 -19.22 -38.99
CA HIS A 404 -12.62 -19.35 -37.56
C HIS A 404 -11.36 -20.11 -37.14
N VAL A 405 -10.52 -20.65 -38.04
CA VAL A 405 -9.31 -21.40 -37.61
C VAL A 405 -8.34 -20.48 -36.85
N LEU A 406 -8.01 -19.31 -37.41
CA LEU A 406 -7.10 -18.35 -36.75
C LEU A 406 -7.66 -17.80 -35.41
N THR A 407 -8.98 -17.59 -35.31
CA THR A 407 -9.61 -17.18 -34.04
C THR A 407 -9.66 -18.31 -33.02
N SER A 408 -9.80 -19.56 -33.46
CA SER A 408 -9.73 -20.74 -32.61
C SER A 408 -8.32 -20.98 -32.08
N ILE A 409 -7.30 -20.92 -32.95
CA ILE A 409 -5.87 -21.03 -32.56
C ILE A 409 -5.52 -19.98 -31.50
N THR A 410 -5.91 -18.72 -31.72
CA THR A 410 -5.61 -17.62 -30.79
C THR A 410 -6.40 -17.74 -29.47
N LEU A 411 -7.70 -18.09 -29.51
CA LEU A 411 -8.51 -18.29 -28.29
C LEU A 411 -8.01 -19.49 -27.46
N LEU A 412 -7.65 -20.60 -28.10
CA LEU A 412 -7.08 -21.76 -27.43
C LEU A 412 -5.70 -21.44 -26.82
N GLY A 413 -4.85 -20.69 -27.54
CA GLY A 413 -3.56 -20.22 -27.01
C GLY A 413 -3.72 -19.36 -25.75
N VAL A 414 -4.66 -18.41 -25.75
CA VAL A 414 -5.01 -17.62 -24.56
C VAL A 414 -5.55 -18.52 -23.44
N CYS A 415 -6.46 -19.44 -23.75
CA CYS A 415 -7.04 -20.38 -22.78
C CYS A 415 -5.97 -21.23 -22.09
N ILE A 416 -5.04 -21.82 -22.84
CA ILE A 416 -3.92 -22.61 -22.30
C ILE A 416 -3.02 -21.75 -21.42
N THR A 417 -2.74 -20.52 -21.83
CA THR A 417 -1.86 -19.59 -21.08
C THR A 417 -2.51 -19.16 -19.75
N VAL A 418 -3.82 -18.89 -19.76
CA VAL A 418 -4.62 -18.65 -18.56
C VAL A 418 -4.68 -19.89 -17.66
N CYS A 419 -4.90 -21.07 -18.22
CA CYS A 419 -4.95 -22.30 -17.41
C CYS A 419 -3.58 -22.60 -16.78
N ARG A 420 -2.47 -22.39 -17.50
CA ARG A 420 -1.12 -22.58 -16.98
C ARG A 420 -0.77 -21.61 -15.84
N SER A 421 -1.30 -20.38 -15.81
CA SER A 421 -1.04 -19.46 -14.69
C SER A 421 -1.76 -19.85 -13.38
N PHE A 422 -2.74 -20.76 -13.43
CA PHE A 422 -3.39 -21.34 -12.25
C PHE A 422 -2.78 -22.68 -11.79
N ILE A 423 -1.75 -23.19 -12.47
CA ILE A 423 -1.09 -24.45 -12.09
C ILE A 423 0.15 -24.11 -11.23
N PRO A 424 0.21 -24.54 -9.95
CA PRO A 424 1.40 -24.35 -9.13
C PRO A 424 2.63 -25.06 -9.70
N ASP A 425 3.81 -24.50 -9.42
CA ASP A 425 5.08 -25.20 -9.54
C ASP A 425 5.06 -26.46 -8.64
N LYS A 426 5.56 -27.58 -9.19
CA LYS A 426 5.70 -28.85 -8.48
C LYS A 426 6.75 -28.78 -7.37
N ASN A 427 7.75 -27.90 -7.51
CA ASN A 427 8.92 -27.82 -6.64
C ASN A 427 8.75 -26.76 -5.52
N MET A 428 7.52 -26.31 -5.26
CA MET A 428 7.24 -25.29 -4.25
C MET A 428 7.32 -25.85 -2.83
N VAL A 429 8.24 -25.34 -2.02
CA VAL A 429 8.34 -25.66 -0.58
C VAL A 429 7.21 -24.99 0.20
N PHE A 430 6.46 -25.77 0.99
CA PHE A 430 5.39 -25.28 1.85
C PHE A 430 5.91 -24.91 3.25
N CYS A 431 6.22 -23.64 3.47
CA CYS A 431 6.74 -23.12 4.75
C CYS A 431 6.06 -21.82 5.22
N PRO A 432 4.72 -21.81 5.43
CA PRO A 432 3.94 -20.59 5.64
C PRO A 432 4.34 -19.77 6.87
N GLU A 433 4.65 -20.39 8.01
CA GLU A 433 5.08 -19.67 9.23
C GLU A 433 6.42 -18.93 9.02
N GLN A 434 7.39 -19.56 8.35
CA GLN A 434 8.69 -18.94 8.05
C GLN A 434 8.53 -17.79 7.06
N LEU A 435 7.72 -17.98 6.01
CA LEU A 435 7.41 -16.93 5.05
C LEU A 435 6.69 -15.75 5.73
N LEU A 436 5.76 -16.02 6.64
CA LEU A 436 5.03 -14.97 7.36
C LEU A 436 5.94 -14.17 8.31
N ARG A 437 6.92 -14.79 8.98
CA ARG A 437 7.94 -14.07 9.75
C ARG A 437 8.81 -13.17 8.86
N VAL A 438 9.24 -13.65 7.68
CA VAL A 438 10.02 -12.83 6.73
C VAL A 438 9.18 -11.68 6.13
N ILE A 439 7.87 -11.89 5.94
CA ILE A 439 6.95 -10.81 5.56
C ILE A 439 6.86 -9.78 6.69
N LEU A 440 6.59 -10.22 7.93
CA LEU A 440 6.50 -9.37 9.11
C LEU A 440 7.75 -8.51 9.30
N ALA A 441 8.94 -9.09 9.12
CA ALA A 441 10.22 -8.37 9.19
C ALA A 441 10.27 -7.12 8.29
N HIS A 442 9.55 -7.10 7.15
CA HIS A 442 9.55 -5.97 6.21
C HIS A 442 8.29 -5.09 6.30
N ILE A 443 7.13 -5.66 6.64
CA ILE A 443 5.87 -4.90 6.76
C ILE A 443 5.62 -4.32 8.16
N HIS A 444 6.31 -4.84 9.19
CA HIS A 444 6.29 -4.50 10.62
C HIS A 444 4.94 -4.60 11.34
N TYR A 445 3.80 -4.60 10.65
CA TYR A 445 2.47 -4.74 11.25
C TYR A 445 1.79 -6.03 10.81
N MET A 446 1.23 -6.75 11.79
CA MET A 446 0.49 -7.98 11.56
C MET A 446 -0.47 -8.24 12.74
N PRO A 447 -1.74 -8.63 12.48
CA PRO A 447 -2.66 -9.03 13.55
C PRO A 447 -2.14 -10.24 14.36
N ASP A 448 -2.28 -10.17 15.68
CA ASP A 448 -1.60 -11.10 16.59
C ASP A 448 -2.05 -12.56 16.41
N HIS A 449 -3.33 -12.79 16.08
CA HIS A 449 -3.90 -14.12 15.89
C HIS A 449 -3.36 -14.87 14.66
N TRP A 450 -2.63 -14.19 13.77
CA TRP A 450 -1.95 -14.85 12.64
C TRP A 450 -0.71 -15.63 13.08
N GLN A 451 -0.05 -15.27 14.19
CA GLN A 451 1.16 -15.95 14.66
C GLN A 451 0.88 -17.39 15.11
N GLY A 452 1.54 -18.38 14.49
CA GLY A 452 1.30 -19.81 14.76
C GLY A 452 0.01 -20.36 14.11
N ASN A 453 -0.71 -19.52 13.35
CA ASN A 453 -1.88 -19.88 12.55
C ASN A 453 -1.68 -19.50 11.06
N ALA A 454 -0.44 -19.33 10.60
CA ALA A 454 -0.12 -18.85 9.25
C ALA A 454 -0.61 -19.80 8.15
N HIS A 455 -0.90 -21.06 8.50
CA HIS A 455 -1.41 -22.09 7.62
C HIS A 455 -2.96 -22.09 7.47
N ARG A 456 -3.70 -21.25 8.21
CA ARG A 456 -5.17 -21.20 8.15
C ARG A 456 -5.70 -20.35 7.00
N TYR A 457 -6.88 -20.72 6.49
CA TYR A 457 -7.61 -19.93 5.48
C TYR A 457 -8.00 -18.54 6.00
N GLU A 458 -8.31 -18.42 7.30
CA GLU A 458 -8.63 -17.16 7.99
C GLU A 458 -7.50 -16.13 7.82
N THR A 459 -6.26 -16.55 8.12
CA THR A 459 -5.03 -15.76 7.95
C THR A 459 -4.78 -15.43 6.48
N ARG A 460 -4.93 -16.41 5.57
CA ARG A 460 -4.79 -16.21 4.12
C ARG A 460 -5.74 -15.13 3.60
N ASP A 461 -7.01 -15.18 4.01
CA ASP A 461 -8.05 -14.32 3.45
C ASP A 461 -7.95 -12.89 3.98
N GLN A 462 -7.61 -12.71 5.25
CA GLN A 462 -7.27 -11.39 5.79
C GLN A 462 -5.97 -10.83 5.18
N PHE A 463 -4.93 -11.66 4.97
CA PHE A 463 -3.74 -11.23 4.23
C PHE A 463 -4.07 -10.85 2.78
N SER A 464 -5.04 -11.53 2.14
CA SER A 464 -5.50 -11.20 0.79
C SER A 464 -6.21 -9.84 0.69
N GLN A 465 -6.67 -9.26 1.80
CA GLN A 465 -7.17 -7.87 1.85
C GLN A 465 -6.02 -6.84 1.82
N LEU A 466 -4.83 -7.22 2.27
CA LEU A 466 -3.60 -6.40 2.18
C LEU A 466 -2.87 -6.59 0.84
N PHE A 467 -2.91 -7.82 0.30
CA PHE A 467 -2.13 -8.24 -0.88
C PHE A 467 -3.02 -8.94 -1.93
N GLN A 468 -3.89 -8.15 -2.57
CA GLN A 468 -4.94 -8.61 -3.49
C GLN A 468 -4.45 -8.89 -4.91
N TYR A 469 -5.26 -9.59 -5.72
CA TYR A 469 -4.98 -9.80 -7.15
C TYR A 469 -5.06 -8.50 -7.96
N LYS A 470 -4.20 -8.34 -8.97
CA LYS A 470 -4.22 -7.20 -9.90
C LYS A 470 -5.54 -7.15 -10.70
N ALA A 471 -6.09 -8.30 -11.08
CA ALA A 471 -7.43 -8.37 -11.67
C ALA A 471 -8.54 -7.81 -10.75
N VAL A 472 -8.47 -8.11 -9.45
CA VAL A 472 -9.42 -7.61 -8.45
C VAL A 472 -9.26 -6.10 -8.24
N PHE A 473 -8.02 -5.60 -8.18
CA PHE A 473 -7.76 -4.15 -8.15
C PHE A 473 -8.36 -3.39 -9.36
N ILE A 474 -8.26 -3.95 -10.56
CA ILE A 474 -8.85 -3.34 -11.77
C ILE A 474 -10.39 -3.36 -11.70
N LEU A 475 -10.98 -4.45 -11.23
CA LEU A 475 -12.43 -4.58 -11.04
C LEU A 475 -12.95 -3.59 -9.97
N GLU A 476 -12.22 -3.41 -8.87
CA GLU A 476 -12.55 -2.44 -7.82
C GLU A 476 -12.53 -1.00 -8.34
N GLU A 477 -11.49 -0.59 -9.06
CA GLU A 477 -11.42 0.75 -9.65
C GLU A 477 -12.50 0.98 -10.73
N LEU A 478 -12.91 -0.08 -11.46
CA LEU A 478 -14.01 -0.05 -12.42
C LEU A 478 -15.39 0.08 -11.76
N LEU A 479 -15.60 -0.59 -10.62
CA LEU A 479 -16.83 -0.47 -9.82
C LEU A 479 -16.87 0.79 -8.94
N SER A 480 -15.71 1.42 -8.71
CA SER A 480 -15.52 2.63 -7.91
C SER A 480 -16.54 3.75 -8.18
N PRO A 481 -16.88 4.12 -9.43
CA PRO A 481 -17.82 5.22 -9.70
C PRO A 481 -19.24 4.92 -9.21
N VAL A 482 -19.64 3.65 -9.22
CA VAL A 482 -20.99 3.18 -8.81
C VAL A 482 -21.06 3.00 -7.29
N VAL A 483 -20.02 2.41 -6.69
CA VAL A 483 -20.02 2.04 -5.26
C VAL A 483 -19.69 3.24 -4.35
N THR A 484 -18.82 4.16 -4.80
CA THR A 484 -18.41 5.34 -4.01
C THR A 484 -19.59 6.21 -3.52
N PRO A 485 -20.53 6.67 -4.37
CA PRO A 485 -21.66 7.49 -3.89
C PRO A 485 -22.54 6.76 -2.88
N ILE A 486 -22.70 5.43 -3.00
CA ILE A 486 -23.46 4.60 -2.06
C ILE A 486 -22.78 4.61 -0.68
N ILE A 487 -21.46 4.38 -0.63
CA ILE A 487 -20.68 4.42 0.62
C ILE A 487 -20.74 5.82 1.26
N LEU A 488 -20.61 6.89 0.48
CA LEU A 488 -20.67 8.26 1.01
C LEU A 488 -22.04 8.59 1.62
N ILE A 489 -23.13 8.35 0.87
CA ILE A 489 -24.48 8.73 1.26
C ILE A 489 -25.00 7.89 2.44
N PHE A 490 -24.78 6.58 2.43
CA PHE A 490 -25.41 5.67 3.38
C PHE A 490 -24.51 5.25 4.55
N CYS A 491 -23.18 5.19 4.35
CA CYS A 491 -22.24 4.71 5.37
C CYS A 491 -21.47 5.86 6.03
N LEU A 492 -20.73 6.67 5.25
CA LEU A 492 -19.88 7.73 5.81
C LEU A 492 -20.71 8.80 6.53
N ARG A 493 -21.85 9.21 5.95
CA ARG A 493 -22.75 10.20 6.53
C ARG A 493 -23.17 9.87 7.98
N ARG A 494 -23.30 8.59 8.33
CA ARG A 494 -23.72 8.16 9.68
C ARG A 494 -22.61 8.32 10.73
N LYS A 495 -21.33 8.32 10.30
CA LYS A 495 -20.16 8.49 11.17
C LYS A 495 -19.72 9.96 11.31
N SER A 496 -20.51 10.94 10.84
CA SER A 496 -20.12 12.36 10.90
C SER A 496 -19.76 12.81 12.32
N LEU A 497 -20.52 12.42 13.33
CA LEU A 497 -20.26 12.77 14.73
C LEU A 497 -18.96 12.16 15.27
N GLU A 498 -18.69 10.88 14.97
CA GLU A 498 -17.43 10.21 15.33
C GLU A 498 -16.22 10.92 14.71
N ILE A 499 -16.36 11.41 13.46
CA ILE A 499 -15.31 12.12 12.72
C ILE A 499 -15.09 13.52 13.31
N ILE A 500 -16.15 14.26 13.68
CA ILE A 500 -16.01 15.57 14.37
C ILE A 500 -15.38 15.40 15.76
N ASP A 501 -15.79 14.39 16.52
CA ASP A 501 -15.14 14.08 17.81
C ASP A 501 -13.67 13.70 17.62
N PHE A 502 -13.33 12.92 16.58
CA PHE A 502 -11.94 12.60 16.26
C PHE A 502 -11.10 13.84 15.94
N PHE A 503 -11.56 14.72 15.04
CA PHE A 503 -10.80 15.92 14.68
C PHE A 503 -10.67 16.92 15.85
N ARG A 504 -11.61 16.96 16.80
CA ARG A 504 -11.44 17.75 18.03
C ARG A 504 -10.45 17.10 19.01
N ASN A 505 -10.54 15.78 19.20
CA ASN A 505 -9.80 15.06 20.25
C ASN A 505 -8.36 14.68 19.85
N PHE A 506 -8.05 14.57 18.56
CA PHE A 506 -6.76 14.09 18.03
C PHE A 506 -6.06 15.09 17.08
N THR A 507 -6.31 16.39 17.29
CA THR A 507 -5.56 17.49 16.66
C THR A 507 -4.72 18.19 17.71
N VAL A 508 -3.42 18.33 17.45
CA VAL A 508 -2.45 19.04 18.31
C VAL A 508 -1.78 20.15 17.51
N GLU A 509 -1.76 21.35 18.08
CA GLU A 509 -1.17 22.54 17.49
C GLU A 509 0.33 22.60 17.83
N VAL A 510 1.18 22.55 16.79
CA VAL A 510 2.64 22.48 16.90
C VAL A 510 3.25 23.83 16.56
N VAL A 511 4.10 24.36 17.44
CA VAL A 511 4.76 25.66 17.26
C VAL A 511 5.61 25.66 15.98
N GLY A 512 5.27 26.54 15.03
CA GLY A 512 5.92 26.63 13.73
C GLY A 512 5.44 25.64 12.66
N VAL A 513 4.44 24.80 12.95
CA VAL A 513 3.85 23.83 12.00
C VAL A 513 2.31 23.89 11.96
N GLY A 514 1.64 24.41 13.00
CA GLY A 514 0.18 24.47 13.06
C GLY A 514 -0.46 23.13 13.44
N ASP A 515 -1.68 22.88 12.96
CA ASP A 515 -2.49 21.74 13.40
C ASP A 515 -2.06 20.41 12.75
N THR A 516 -1.73 19.44 13.61
CA THR A 516 -1.23 18.11 13.24
C THR A 516 -2.03 17.00 13.91
N CYS A 517 -2.03 15.81 13.31
CA CYS A 517 -2.65 14.63 13.93
C CYS A 517 -1.84 14.23 15.18
N SER A 518 -2.49 14.09 16.33
CA SER A 518 -1.81 13.85 17.61
C SER A 518 -0.97 12.56 17.62
N PHE A 519 -1.48 11.49 16.99
CA PHE A 519 -0.73 10.23 16.78
C PHE A 519 0.59 10.42 16.03
N ALA A 520 0.71 11.47 15.20
CA ALA A 520 1.94 11.81 14.49
C ALA A 520 2.97 12.57 15.34
N GLN A 521 2.67 12.89 16.60
CA GLN A 521 3.69 13.25 17.58
C GLN A 521 4.47 12.02 18.07
N MET A 522 3.95 10.80 17.81
CA MET A 522 4.55 9.52 18.24
C MET A 522 4.74 9.45 19.77
N ASP A 523 3.86 10.13 20.51
CA ASP A 523 3.86 10.19 21.97
C ASP A 523 3.32 8.89 22.57
N ILE A 524 4.22 8.15 23.21
CA ILE A 524 3.98 6.87 23.86
C ILE A 524 3.10 6.99 25.12
N ARG A 525 3.15 8.12 25.86
CA ARG A 525 2.33 8.31 27.07
C ARG A 525 0.87 8.58 26.70
N GLN A 526 0.62 9.36 25.65
CA GLN A 526 -0.72 9.73 25.20
C GLN A 526 -1.37 8.71 24.25
N HIS A 527 -0.57 8.02 23.44
CA HIS A 527 -1.05 7.15 22.36
C HIS A 527 -0.38 5.76 22.29
N GLY A 528 0.49 5.41 23.25
CA GLY A 528 1.08 4.07 23.31
C GLY A 528 0.11 3.01 23.80
N HIS A 529 0.19 1.80 23.24
CA HIS A 529 -0.70 0.69 23.54
C HIS A 529 -0.16 -0.11 24.75
N PRO A 530 -0.93 -0.31 25.83
CA PRO A 530 -0.41 -0.88 27.08
C PRO A 530 0.20 -2.27 26.92
N ALA A 531 -0.44 -3.14 26.12
CA ALA A 531 0.06 -4.51 25.87
C ALA A 531 1.34 -4.58 25.01
N TRP A 532 1.78 -3.48 24.39
CA TRP A 532 3.01 -3.39 23.60
C TRP A 532 4.17 -2.77 24.40
N MET A 533 3.98 -2.61 25.72
CA MET A 533 4.89 -1.95 26.63
C MET A 533 5.09 -2.73 27.94
N SER A 534 6.02 -2.24 28.77
CA SER A 534 6.08 -2.66 30.19
C SER A 534 4.91 -2.05 30.96
N GLU A 535 4.31 -2.83 31.87
CA GLU A 535 3.20 -2.39 32.75
C GLU A 535 3.46 -0.99 33.35
N GLY A 536 2.46 -0.10 33.32
CA GLY A 536 2.48 1.20 34.00
C GLY A 536 3.11 2.40 33.28
N LYS A 537 3.36 2.34 31.96
CA LYS A 537 4.04 3.43 31.20
C LYS A 537 3.17 4.26 30.24
N THR A 538 1.88 3.98 30.09
CA THR A 538 0.94 4.77 29.26
C THR A 538 -0.19 5.32 30.12
N GLU A 539 -0.64 6.52 29.78
CA GLU A 539 -1.84 7.18 30.33
C GLU A 539 -3.02 7.12 29.35
N ALA A 540 -2.82 6.50 28.18
CA ALA A 540 -3.82 6.39 27.12
C ALA A 540 -5.01 5.53 27.56
N SER A 541 -6.23 6.07 27.43
CA SER A 541 -7.44 5.26 27.46
C SER A 541 -7.58 4.41 26.18
N ILE A 542 -8.45 3.39 26.20
CA ILE A 542 -8.75 2.54 25.03
C ILE A 542 -9.19 3.37 23.81
N TYR A 543 -9.84 4.52 24.03
CA TYR A 543 -10.18 5.43 22.94
C TYR A 543 -8.95 6.16 22.36
N GLN A 544 -7.94 6.47 23.19
CA GLN A 544 -6.77 7.29 22.85
C GLN A 544 -5.53 6.52 22.39
N GLN A 545 -5.34 5.26 22.78
CA GLN A 545 -4.22 4.42 22.30
C GLN A 545 -4.21 4.31 20.76
N ALA A 546 -3.09 4.04 20.13
CA ALA A 546 -3.07 3.55 18.74
C ALA A 546 -3.23 2.02 18.72
N GLU A 547 -3.97 1.47 17.75
CA GLU A 547 -4.11 0.01 17.62
C GLU A 547 -2.87 -0.58 16.92
N ASP A 548 -2.64 -1.90 17.03
CA ASP A 548 -1.58 -2.65 16.35
C ASP A 548 -0.13 -2.13 16.61
N GLY A 549 0.14 -1.63 17.83
CA GLY A 549 1.49 -1.13 18.21
C GLY A 549 1.99 0.05 17.37
N LYS A 550 1.06 0.81 16.77
CA LYS A 550 1.41 1.80 15.74
C LYS A 550 2.30 2.93 16.23
N THR A 551 2.12 3.42 17.46
CA THR A 551 2.89 4.54 18.01
C THR A 551 4.35 4.15 18.18
N GLU A 552 4.59 2.99 18.79
CA GLU A 552 5.88 2.41 19.13
C GLU A 552 6.70 2.06 17.89
N LEU A 553 6.08 1.38 16.92
CA LEU A 553 6.74 1.02 15.66
C LEU A 553 6.98 2.22 14.75
N SER A 554 6.06 3.20 14.71
CA SER A 554 6.27 4.46 13.95
C SER A 554 7.45 5.24 14.50
N LEU A 555 7.54 5.36 15.83
CA LEU A 555 8.66 6.02 16.49
C LEU A 555 9.99 5.35 16.15
N MET A 556 10.07 4.03 16.31
CA MET A 556 11.32 3.29 16.08
C MET A 556 11.80 3.44 14.63
N HIS A 557 10.87 3.33 13.66
CA HIS A 557 11.16 3.58 12.24
C HIS A 557 11.67 5.00 12.00
N PHE A 558 11.01 6.01 12.56
CA PHE A 558 11.39 7.41 12.37
C PHE A 558 12.77 7.72 12.95
N ALA A 559 13.07 7.23 14.16
CA ALA A 559 14.34 7.43 14.84
C ALA A 559 15.51 6.68 14.17
N ILE A 560 15.26 5.50 13.58
CA ILE A 560 16.28 4.75 12.81
C ILE A 560 16.51 5.39 11.44
N THR A 561 15.47 5.95 10.81
CA THR A 561 15.53 6.58 9.48
C THR A 561 16.14 7.99 9.52
N ASN A 562 15.97 8.74 10.61
CA ASN A 562 16.46 10.10 10.79
C ASN A 562 17.39 10.18 12.02
N PRO A 563 18.62 9.63 11.97
CA PRO A 563 19.50 9.50 13.14
C PRO A 563 20.05 10.83 13.71
N GLN A 564 19.87 11.95 13.00
CA GLN A 564 20.20 13.30 13.49
C GLN A 564 19.08 13.91 14.35
N TRP A 565 17.85 13.40 14.22
CA TRP A 565 16.70 13.87 14.99
C TRP A 565 16.86 13.54 16.47
N GLN A 566 16.60 14.52 17.34
CA GLN A 566 16.66 14.35 18.79
C GLN A 566 15.26 14.06 19.37
N PRO A 567 14.96 12.81 19.79
CA PRO A 567 13.68 12.49 20.41
C PRO A 567 13.46 13.20 21.76
N PRO A 568 12.19 13.47 22.16
CA PRO A 568 11.86 13.94 23.50
C PRO A 568 12.33 12.97 24.59
N ARG A 569 12.68 13.47 25.79
CA ARG A 569 13.34 12.69 26.86
C ARG A 569 12.69 11.33 27.18
N GLU A 570 11.36 11.30 27.22
CA GLU A 570 10.56 10.11 27.54
C GLU A 570 10.64 9.07 26.41
N THR A 571 10.50 9.56 25.18
CA THR A 571 10.68 8.85 23.92
C THR A 571 12.09 8.25 23.82
N THR A 572 13.13 9.01 24.15
CA THR A 572 14.53 8.56 24.18
C THR A 572 14.74 7.40 25.15
N HIS A 573 14.12 7.46 26.33
CA HIS A 573 14.21 6.41 27.34
C HIS A 573 13.50 5.11 26.91
N PHE A 574 12.39 5.18 26.17
CA PHE A 574 11.79 3.99 25.55
C PHE A 574 12.71 3.38 24.49
N ILE A 575 13.25 4.21 23.58
CA ILE A 575 14.14 3.75 22.50
C ILE A 575 15.40 3.10 23.09
N SER A 576 16.05 3.72 24.08
CA SER A 576 17.25 3.15 24.71
C SER A 576 16.97 1.84 25.44
N GLN A 577 15.87 1.74 26.21
CA GLN A 577 15.48 0.50 26.86
C GLN A 577 15.19 -0.64 25.87
N LEU A 578 14.60 -0.35 24.71
CA LEU A 578 14.39 -1.38 23.68
C LEU A 578 15.70 -1.78 23.01
N LYS A 579 16.56 -0.82 22.64
CA LYS A 579 17.87 -1.10 22.02
C LYS A 579 18.77 -1.90 22.95
N GLU A 580 18.86 -1.54 24.23
CA GLU A 580 19.63 -2.28 25.24
C GLU A 580 19.17 -3.74 25.37
N ARG A 581 17.85 -3.99 25.46
CA ARG A 581 17.29 -5.34 25.55
C ARG A 581 17.62 -6.20 24.32
N VAL A 582 17.39 -5.65 23.12
CA VAL A 582 17.74 -6.33 21.85
C VAL A 582 19.22 -6.70 21.81
N HIS A 583 20.12 -5.77 22.18
CA HIS A 583 21.56 -6.03 22.19
C HIS A 583 21.96 -7.08 23.25
N ARG A 584 21.37 -7.05 24.44
CA ARG A 584 21.66 -8.04 25.51
C ARG A 584 21.22 -9.45 25.11
N GLU A 585 20.05 -9.59 24.50
CA GLU A 585 19.55 -10.89 24.05
C GLU A 585 20.29 -11.39 22.80
N ALA A 586 20.59 -10.51 21.83
CA ALA A 586 21.40 -10.85 20.65
C ALA A 586 22.85 -11.24 20.99
N THR A 587 23.42 -10.71 22.08
CA THR A 587 24.76 -11.10 22.58
C THR A 587 24.75 -12.30 23.51
N GLY A 588 23.58 -12.91 23.76
CA GLY A 588 23.46 -14.11 24.61
C GLY A 588 23.80 -13.89 26.08
N THR A 589 23.87 -12.64 26.56
CA THR A 589 24.25 -12.31 27.94
C THR A 589 23.06 -12.38 28.90
N SER A 590 22.40 -13.54 28.94
CA SER A 590 21.36 -13.87 29.91
C SER A 590 21.96 -14.37 31.22
N THR A 591 22.14 -13.46 32.17
CA THR A 591 22.38 -13.82 33.58
C THR A 591 21.21 -14.65 34.12
N GLU A 592 21.54 -15.62 34.98
CA GLU A 592 20.63 -16.72 35.32
C GLU A 592 19.40 -16.29 36.14
N THR A 593 18.20 -16.53 35.62
CA THR A 593 17.12 -17.25 36.33
C THR A 593 16.01 -17.69 35.37
N HIS A 594 15.24 -18.72 35.74
CA HIS A 594 14.12 -19.28 34.99
C HIS A 594 14.42 -19.78 33.55
N ARG A 595 15.21 -20.84 33.44
CA ARG A 595 15.02 -21.83 32.37
C ARG A 595 13.79 -22.69 32.69
N LEU A 596 12.73 -22.60 31.89
CA LEU A 596 11.66 -23.59 31.81
C LEU A 596 11.46 -24.00 30.35
N SER A 597 11.83 -25.25 30.05
CA SER A 597 11.52 -26.05 28.85
C SER A 597 10.97 -25.31 27.62
N ILE A 598 11.84 -24.79 26.77
CA ILE A 598 11.53 -24.58 25.34
C ILE A 598 11.88 -25.89 24.62
N SER A 599 10.92 -26.43 23.87
CA SER A 599 11.11 -27.64 23.06
C SER A 599 12.00 -27.34 21.85
N GLU A 600 12.95 -28.22 21.56
CA GLU A 600 13.88 -28.10 20.42
C GLU A 600 13.17 -28.36 19.08
N SER A 601 12.60 -27.34 18.42
CA SER A 601 12.08 -27.50 17.05
C SER A 601 12.00 -26.24 16.18
N GLU A 602 12.78 -25.18 16.42
CA GLU A 602 12.94 -24.08 15.44
C GLU A 602 14.42 -23.68 15.23
N PRO A 603 14.87 -23.47 13.98
CA PRO A 603 16.29 -23.25 13.69
C PRO A 603 16.71 -21.79 13.90
N GLN A 604 17.77 -21.59 14.69
CA GLN A 604 18.41 -20.29 14.94
C GLN A 604 19.04 -19.65 13.68
N SER A 605 19.11 -20.39 12.57
CA SER A 605 19.73 -19.93 11.31
C SER A 605 19.01 -18.76 10.63
N LEU A 606 17.73 -18.48 10.91
CA LEU A 606 17.02 -17.37 10.25
C LEU A 606 17.52 -15.99 10.67
N ILE A 607 17.98 -15.80 11.90
CA ILE A 607 18.58 -14.53 12.34
C ILE A 607 19.98 -14.40 11.74
N ALA A 608 20.77 -15.48 11.73
CA ALA A 608 22.07 -15.51 11.05
C ALA A 608 21.95 -15.22 9.54
N ASN A 609 20.95 -15.78 8.86
CA ASN A 609 20.69 -15.57 7.43
C ASN A 609 20.08 -14.18 7.11
N LEU A 610 19.59 -13.43 8.10
CA LEU A 610 19.22 -12.02 7.95
C LEU A 610 20.42 -11.07 8.16
N LEU A 611 21.43 -11.51 8.91
CA LEU A 611 22.72 -10.81 9.07
C LEU A 611 23.69 -11.11 7.91
N GLY A 612 23.56 -12.29 7.27
CA GLY A 612 24.29 -12.67 6.06
C GLY A 612 23.70 -12.05 4.79
N GLY A 613 24.19 -10.88 4.42
CA GLY A 613 23.88 -10.25 3.11
C GLY A 613 24.40 -11.06 1.91
N PRO A 614 23.97 -10.73 0.68
CA PRO A 614 24.36 -11.47 -0.52
C PRO A 614 25.87 -11.38 -0.81
N SER A 615 26.51 -12.54 -0.97
CA SER A 615 27.95 -12.69 -1.19
C SER A 615 28.37 -12.34 -2.64
N THR A 616 28.31 -11.05 -3.00
CA THR A 616 28.65 -10.56 -4.34
C THR A 616 29.59 -9.34 -4.32
N LEU A 617 30.41 -9.18 -3.27
CA LEU A 617 31.35 -8.05 -3.13
C LEU A 617 32.80 -8.44 -2.76
N GLU A 618 33.11 -9.73 -2.66
CA GLU A 618 34.49 -10.24 -2.53
C GLU A 618 35.17 -10.43 -3.90
N SER A 619 35.45 -9.33 -4.62
CA SER A 619 36.16 -9.43 -5.93
C SER A 619 37.06 -8.25 -6.31
N ILE A 620 37.48 -7.41 -5.35
CA ILE A 620 38.53 -6.40 -5.57
C ILE A 620 39.54 -6.41 -4.42
N HIS A 621 40.54 -7.29 -4.49
CA HIS A 621 41.84 -7.04 -3.86
C HIS A 621 42.98 -7.63 -4.71
N PHE A 622 44.13 -6.95 -4.67
CA PHE A 622 45.21 -7.10 -5.66
C PHE A 622 46.17 -8.24 -5.31
N CYS A 623 46.67 -8.98 -6.32
CA CYS A 623 47.54 -10.14 -6.12
C CYS A 623 48.90 -9.79 -5.50
N ARG A 624 49.35 -10.58 -4.50
CA ARG A 624 50.77 -10.90 -4.30
C ARG A 624 51.03 -12.19 -3.50
N ASP A 625 51.69 -13.14 -4.17
CA ASP A 625 52.58 -14.24 -3.74
C ASP A 625 52.61 -14.72 -2.26
N GLY A 626 52.50 -16.04 -2.03
CA GLY A 626 52.94 -16.67 -0.76
C GLY A 626 52.37 -18.07 -0.46
N SER A 627 53.06 -19.14 -0.83
CA SER A 627 52.59 -20.54 -0.69
C SER A 627 52.94 -21.20 0.66
N LEU A 628 51.99 -21.97 1.22
CA LEU A 628 52.13 -23.03 2.25
C LEU A 628 52.66 -22.60 3.66
N ALA A 629 52.31 -23.26 4.78
CA ALA A 629 51.38 -24.37 5.02
C ALA A 629 50.81 -24.35 6.47
N GLY A 630 49.56 -24.81 6.63
CA GLY A 630 49.03 -25.53 7.80
C GLY A 630 49.02 -24.88 9.19
N HIS A 631 47.82 -24.67 9.75
CA HIS A 631 47.42 -25.16 11.08
C HIS A 631 45.89 -25.06 11.26
N THR A 632 45.34 -25.71 12.30
CA THR A 632 43.91 -25.99 12.48
C THR A 632 43.20 -25.06 13.48
N ALA A 633 41.94 -24.74 13.19
CA ALA A 633 40.86 -24.45 14.15
C ALA A 633 40.97 -23.18 15.06
N ALA A 634 40.63 -22.01 14.49
CA ALA A 634 39.88 -20.94 15.18
C ALA A 634 39.22 -20.03 14.11
N GLY A 635 37.93 -19.69 14.23
CA GLY A 635 37.27 -18.93 13.16
C GLY A 635 35.77 -18.65 13.29
N ILE A 636 35.25 -18.32 14.48
CA ILE A 636 33.86 -17.84 14.65
C ILE A 636 33.80 -16.64 15.63
N ILE A 637 34.72 -15.68 15.50
CA ILE A 637 34.63 -14.37 16.19
C ILE A 637 35.22 -13.28 15.29
N ASP A 638 34.40 -12.65 14.43
CA ASP A 638 34.75 -11.32 13.88
C ASP A 638 33.57 -10.42 13.44
N GLY A 639 32.33 -10.92 13.41
CA GLY A 639 31.15 -10.07 13.15
C GLY A 639 30.91 -8.98 14.21
N ALA A 640 31.39 -9.18 15.44
CA ALA A 640 31.23 -8.22 16.54
C ALA A 640 32.26 -7.07 16.51
N SER A 641 33.38 -7.25 15.79
CA SER A 641 34.48 -6.28 15.73
C SER A 641 34.07 -5.03 14.94
N ALA A 642 33.39 -5.23 13.81
CA ALA A 642 32.90 -4.17 12.94
C ALA A 642 31.83 -3.26 13.60
N LEU A 643 31.08 -3.77 14.58
CA LEU A 643 30.03 -3.01 15.27
C LEU A 643 30.57 -1.96 16.27
N ARG A 644 31.88 -1.96 16.57
CA ARG A 644 32.49 -0.99 17.50
C ARG A 644 33.17 0.21 16.82
N SER A 645 33.47 0.14 15.53
CA SER A 645 34.31 1.15 14.85
C SER A 645 33.55 2.38 14.32
N LEU A 646 32.22 2.35 14.28
CA LEU A 646 31.38 3.38 13.65
C LEU A 646 30.37 4.05 14.62
N SER A 647 30.72 4.14 15.91
CA SER A 647 30.04 5.03 16.86
C SER A 647 30.71 6.42 16.88
N PRO A 648 30.01 7.53 16.58
CA PRO A 648 30.62 8.86 16.59
C PRO A 648 30.84 9.36 18.03
N LEU A 649 31.98 9.01 18.63
CA LEU A 649 32.35 9.49 19.95
C LEU A 649 32.79 10.96 19.86
N THR A 650 32.01 11.85 20.46
CA THR A 650 32.31 13.28 20.52
C THR A 650 33.53 13.55 21.39
N ASN A 651 34.66 13.99 20.80
CA ASN A 651 35.50 15.06 21.35
C ASN A 651 36.58 15.56 20.37
N SER A 652 37.09 16.76 20.65
CA SER A 652 37.95 17.60 19.82
C SER A 652 39.34 17.03 19.46
N VAL A 653 39.72 17.16 18.18
CA VAL A 653 41.11 17.36 17.74
C VAL A 653 41.13 18.40 16.61
N GLN A 654 42.01 19.41 16.70
CA GLN A 654 42.37 20.29 15.58
C GLN A 654 43.65 19.76 14.91
N THR A 655 43.67 19.62 13.58
CA THR A 655 44.82 20.04 12.75
C THR A 655 44.50 20.09 11.25
N ASP A 656 44.89 21.23 10.65
CA ASP A 656 45.42 21.48 9.29
C ASP A 656 44.86 20.79 8.04
N ALA A 657 44.50 21.65 7.07
CA ALA A 657 44.15 21.26 5.71
C ALA A 657 45.35 21.31 4.75
N ARG A 658 45.45 20.33 3.83
CA ARG A 658 45.93 20.47 2.43
C ARG A 658 45.99 19.14 1.67
N THR A 659 44.96 18.84 0.87
CA THR A 659 45.08 18.57 -0.58
C THR A 659 43.68 18.31 -1.16
N VAL A 660 43.42 18.80 -2.37
CA VAL A 660 42.13 18.61 -3.06
C VAL A 660 42.32 17.59 -4.16
N SER A 661 41.53 16.51 -4.12
CA SER A 661 41.24 15.67 -5.28
C SER A 661 39.73 15.71 -5.50
N SER A 662 39.27 16.42 -6.53
CA SER A 662 37.86 16.60 -6.83
C SER A 662 37.42 15.57 -7.88
N GLY A 663 36.54 14.64 -7.50
CA GLY A 663 36.00 13.64 -8.44
C GLY A 663 35.30 12.39 -7.85
N SER A 664 35.56 12.01 -6.60
CA SER A 664 35.05 10.74 -6.02
C SER A 664 33.70 10.86 -5.28
N SER A 665 33.47 12.01 -4.62
CA SER A 665 32.53 12.15 -3.50
C SER A 665 31.07 11.76 -3.76
N ALA A 666 30.57 11.91 -5.00
CA ALA A 666 29.17 11.57 -5.32
C ALA A 666 28.90 10.05 -5.24
N TRP A 667 29.78 9.22 -5.80
CA TRP A 667 29.63 7.76 -5.76
C TRP A 667 29.83 7.20 -4.35
N GLU A 668 30.78 7.79 -3.62
CA GLU A 668 31.14 7.43 -2.25
C GLU A 668 30.01 7.78 -1.26
N GLY A 669 29.39 8.95 -1.44
CA GLY A 669 28.18 9.36 -0.72
C GLY A 669 26.95 8.52 -1.05
N GLN A 670 26.78 8.10 -2.31
CA GLN A 670 25.65 7.26 -2.70
C GLN A 670 25.80 5.81 -2.20
N LEU A 671 27.00 5.22 -2.25
CA LEU A 671 27.29 3.91 -1.68
C LEU A 671 27.06 3.90 -0.17
N THR A 672 27.58 4.88 0.56
CA THR A 672 27.34 5.00 2.01
C THR A 672 25.86 5.23 2.33
N SER A 673 25.14 6.08 1.59
CA SER A 673 23.69 6.27 1.80
C SER A 673 22.84 5.03 1.48
N LEU A 674 23.26 4.16 0.55
CA LEU A 674 22.60 2.89 0.27
C LEU A 674 22.85 1.88 1.41
N VAL A 675 24.11 1.71 1.83
CA VAL A 675 24.49 0.84 2.96
C VAL A 675 23.78 1.26 4.25
N LEU A 676 23.68 2.57 4.53
CA LEU A 676 22.93 3.09 5.68
C LEU A 676 21.42 2.80 5.57
N SER A 677 20.83 2.87 4.37
CA SER A 677 19.42 2.53 4.14
C SER A 677 19.13 1.02 4.30
N GLU A 678 20.07 0.16 3.90
CA GLU A 678 19.95 -1.28 4.16
C GLU A 678 20.17 -1.62 5.63
N TYR A 679 21.17 -1.02 6.29
CA TYR A 679 21.40 -1.15 7.73
C TYR A 679 20.17 -0.73 8.53
N ALA A 680 19.64 0.48 8.30
CA ALA A 680 18.43 1.00 8.93
C ALA A 680 17.21 0.07 8.72
N SER A 681 17.06 -0.46 7.51
CA SER A 681 16.01 -1.43 7.18
C SER A 681 16.15 -2.75 7.94
N THR A 682 17.37 -3.23 8.18
CA THR A 682 17.64 -4.47 8.93
C THR A 682 17.53 -4.26 10.44
N GLU A 683 18.03 -3.14 10.97
CA GLU A 683 17.85 -2.74 12.38
C GLU A 683 16.35 -2.66 12.73
N MET A 684 15.56 -1.98 11.90
CA MET A 684 14.10 -1.91 12.10
C MET A 684 13.41 -3.28 11.92
N SER A 685 13.90 -4.14 11.00
CA SER A 685 13.37 -5.50 10.85
C SER A 685 13.56 -6.34 12.13
N ILE A 686 14.72 -6.23 12.77
CA ILE A 686 15.04 -6.90 14.04
C ILE A 686 14.16 -6.34 15.17
N HIS A 687 14.03 -5.01 15.27
CA HIS A 687 13.17 -4.39 16.28
C HIS A 687 11.69 -4.78 16.12
N ALA A 688 11.15 -4.81 14.90
CA ALA A 688 9.77 -5.21 14.66
C ALA A 688 9.51 -6.66 15.09
N LEU A 689 10.39 -7.60 14.69
CA LEU A 689 10.30 -9.01 15.12
C LEU A 689 10.39 -9.16 16.65
N TYR A 690 11.30 -8.43 17.30
CA TYR A 690 11.49 -8.50 18.75
C TYR A 690 10.29 -7.95 19.53
N ILE A 691 9.73 -6.80 19.12
CA ILE A 691 8.54 -6.21 19.75
C ILE A 691 7.35 -7.19 19.64
N HIS A 692 7.15 -7.80 18.48
CA HIS A 692 6.08 -8.79 18.28
C HIS A 692 6.26 -10.06 19.13
N GLU A 693 7.49 -10.55 19.33
CA GLU A 693 7.75 -11.71 20.19
C GLU A 693 7.58 -11.36 21.69
N LEU A 694 7.99 -10.15 22.12
CA LEU A 694 7.70 -9.67 23.48
C LEU A 694 6.19 -9.60 23.76
N HIS A 695 5.40 -8.98 22.86
CA HIS A 695 3.95 -8.85 23.01
C HIS A 695 3.26 -10.23 23.14
N LYS A 696 3.70 -11.19 22.33
CA LYS A 696 3.28 -12.60 22.35
C LYS A 696 3.70 -13.34 23.63
N GLN A 697 4.83 -13.01 24.24
CA GLN A 697 5.24 -13.54 25.55
C GLN A 697 4.40 -12.95 26.69
N GLN A 698 4.12 -11.65 26.66
CA GLN A 698 3.31 -10.96 27.68
C GLN A 698 1.87 -11.49 27.70
N SER A 699 1.21 -11.57 26.54
CA SER A 699 -0.16 -12.10 26.41
C SER A 699 -0.28 -13.58 26.86
N ARG A 700 0.75 -14.40 26.63
CA ARG A 700 0.83 -15.77 27.19
C ARG A 700 1.01 -15.77 28.72
N GLY A 701 1.76 -14.81 29.27
CA GLY A 701 1.94 -14.62 30.71
C GLY A 701 0.67 -14.21 31.44
N GLU A 702 -0.14 -13.33 30.86
CA GLU A 702 -1.45 -12.94 31.41
C GLU A 702 -2.44 -14.11 31.44
N LEU A 703 -2.51 -14.90 30.36
CA LEU A 703 -3.35 -16.10 30.30
C LEU A 703 -2.94 -17.14 31.37
N SER A 704 -1.63 -17.27 31.63
CA SER A 704 -1.09 -18.09 32.72
C SER A 704 -1.54 -17.58 34.10
N ARG A 705 -1.35 -16.28 34.41
CA ARG A 705 -1.80 -15.66 35.68
C ARG A 705 -3.29 -15.90 35.95
N HIS A 706 -4.14 -15.77 34.92
CA HIS A 706 -5.58 -16.04 35.04
C HIS A 706 -5.95 -17.53 35.20
N THR A 707 -5.05 -18.45 34.86
CA THR A 707 -5.26 -19.89 35.07
C THR A 707 -4.92 -20.28 36.51
N TRP A 708 -3.78 -19.81 37.05
CA TRP A 708 -3.34 -20.11 38.43
C TRP A 708 -4.33 -19.61 39.50
N HIS A 709 -4.79 -18.36 39.42
CA HIS A 709 -5.77 -17.83 40.37
C HIS A 709 -7.10 -18.57 40.39
N ARG A 710 -7.43 -19.34 39.33
CA ARG A 710 -8.63 -20.19 39.31
C ARG A 710 -8.44 -21.49 40.08
N GLN A 711 -7.20 -21.97 40.21
CA GLN A 711 -6.91 -23.28 40.78
C GLN A 711 -6.56 -23.22 42.28
N GLU A 712 -6.10 -22.07 42.78
CA GLU A 712 -5.91 -21.80 44.22
C GLU A 712 -7.21 -21.43 44.96
N SER A 713 -8.34 -21.28 44.25
CA SER A 713 -9.62 -20.80 44.82
C SER A 713 -10.57 -21.90 45.30
N ASP A 714 -10.37 -23.16 44.87
CA ASP A 714 -11.37 -24.23 45.03
C ASP A 714 -11.06 -25.23 46.19
N GLU A 715 -9.94 -25.08 46.92
CA GLU A 715 -9.57 -25.93 48.07
C GLU A 715 -9.75 -25.25 49.45
N SER A 716 -10.88 -24.57 49.71
CA SER A 716 -11.33 -24.37 51.10
C SER A 716 -12.83 -24.02 51.24
N SER A 717 -13.62 -24.93 51.84
CA SER A 717 -14.66 -24.63 52.86
C SER A 717 -15.40 -25.91 53.27
N ASP A 718 -15.42 -26.20 54.57
CA ASP A 718 -16.27 -27.25 55.17
C ASP A 718 -17.74 -26.80 55.30
N SER A 719 -18.63 -27.77 55.52
CA SER A 719 -20.09 -27.61 55.55
C SER A 719 -20.66 -26.95 56.83
N VAL A 720 -21.76 -26.19 56.70
CA VAL A 720 -23.03 -26.21 57.51
C VAL A 720 -23.89 -24.95 57.18
N PRO A 721 -25.25 -24.96 57.21
CA PRO A 721 -26.07 -24.04 56.41
C PRO A 721 -26.87 -22.94 57.15
N ASP A 722 -27.33 -21.96 56.34
CA ASP A 722 -28.51 -21.06 56.42
C ASP A 722 -29.21 -20.74 57.76
N GLU A 723 -29.38 -19.42 58.06
CA GLU A 723 -30.72 -18.81 58.27
C GLU A 723 -30.75 -17.24 58.18
N VAL A 724 -31.54 -16.73 57.22
CA VAL A 724 -32.56 -15.64 57.38
C VAL A 724 -32.17 -14.20 57.86
N ARG A 725 -32.08 -13.29 56.86
CA ARG A 725 -32.80 -11.97 56.74
C ARG A 725 -32.42 -10.73 57.60
N SER A 726 -31.86 -9.69 56.96
CA SER A 726 -32.50 -8.36 56.79
C SER A 726 -31.67 -7.35 55.95
N GLU A 727 -32.36 -6.39 55.30
CA GLU A 727 -31.83 -5.26 54.49
C GLU A 727 -31.95 -3.91 55.28
N PRO A 728 -31.45 -2.71 54.84
CA PRO A 728 -31.19 -2.28 53.44
C PRO A 728 -29.97 -1.35 53.12
N THR A 729 -29.39 -1.50 51.92
CA THR A 729 -28.83 -0.42 51.02
C THR A 729 -27.66 0.50 51.49
N PRO A 730 -27.00 1.26 50.57
CA PRO A 730 -26.62 0.96 49.17
C PRO A 730 -25.14 1.29 48.84
N HIS A 731 -24.53 0.61 47.86
CA HIS A 731 -23.43 1.23 47.07
C HIS A 731 -23.26 0.59 45.68
N TYR A 732 -22.92 1.42 44.68
CA TYR A 732 -22.69 1.03 43.29
C TYR A 732 -21.33 0.37 43.06
N ARG A 733 -21.28 -0.63 42.17
CA ARG A 733 -20.17 -0.82 41.20
C ARG A 733 -20.60 -1.66 40.00
N ASN A 734 -20.61 -1.06 38.81
CA ASN A 734 -20.93 -1.74 37.56
C ASN A 734 -19.67 -2.37 36.93
N PHE A 735 -19.76 -3.62 36.49
CA PHE A 735 -18.81 -4.21 35.55
C PHE A 735 -19.41 -4.20 34.13
N PRO A 736 -18.72 -3.65 33.12
CA PRO A 736 -19.16 -3.76 31.74
C PRO A 736 -18.79 -5.13 31.15
N ARG A 737 -19.79 -5.86 30.64
CA ARG A 737 -19.58 -6.99 29.71
C ARG A 737 -20.21 -6.65 28.36
N SER A 738 -19.35 -6.48 27.36
CA SER A 738 -19.73 -6.48 25.95
C SER A 738 -19.86 -7.92 25.45
N TYR A 739 -20.98 -8.26 24.81
CA TYR A 739 -21.05 -9.26 23.73
C TYR A 739 -22.29 -8.99 22.86
N THR A 740 -22.31 -9.55 21.65
CA THR A 740 -23.11 -9.05 20.53
C THR A 740 -23.96 -10.15 19.89
N PHE A 741 -25.09 -9.75 19.30
CA PHE A 741 -26.02 -10.54 18.46
C PHE A 741 -26.88 -11.62 19.13
N PRO A 742 -28.18 -11.65 18.78
CA PRO A 742 -28.94 -12.89 18.60
C PRO A 742 -28.98 -13.25 17.11
N VAL A 743 -28.46 -14.44 16.75
CA VAL A 743 -28.74 -15.08 15.45
C VAL A 743 -29.79 -16.15 15.68
N ALA A 744 -30.88 -16.11 14.91
CA ALA A 744 -31.95 -17.09 15.01
C ALA A 744 -31.66 -18.33 14.14
N VAL A 745 -31.63 -19.51 14.76
CA VAL A 745 -31.66 -20.81 14.09
C VAL A 745 -32.72 -21.68 14.79
N PRO A 746 -33.69 -22.27 14.08
CA PRO A 746 -34.75 -23.06 14.69
C PRO A 746 -34.30 -24.51 14.99
N SER A 747 -34.73 -25.02 16.14
CA SER A 747 -34.57 -26.41 16.58
C SER A 747 -35.94 -27.02 17.01
N PRO A 748 -36.12 -28.35 17.00
CA PRO A 748 -37.44 -28.97 16.78
C PRO A 748 -38.22 -29.41 18.04
N SER A 749 -39.43 -29.94 17.78
CA SER A 749 -40.44 -30.51 18.71
C SER A 749 -41.32 -29.47 19.44
N ALA A 750 -42.57 -29.76 19.85
CA ALA A 750 -43.30 -31.05 19.87
C ALA A 750 -44.81 -30.94 19.48
N ILE A 751 -45.51 -32.07 19.51
CA ILE A 751 -46.89 -32.32 19.05
C ILE A 751 -47.95 -31.81 20.06
N PRO A 752 -49.12 -31.31 19.61
CA PRO A 752 -50.39 -31.89 20.06
C PRO A 752 -51.30 -32.43 18.93
N THR A 753 -52.10 -33.44 19.26
CA THR A 753 -53.14 -34.12 18.46
C THR A 753 -54.35 -33.19 18.15
N SER A 754 -55.14 -33.38 17.09
CA SER A 754 -56.09 -34.50 16.89
C SER A 754 -57.00 -34.34 15.63
N ALA A 755 -57.83 -35.37 15.35
CA ALA A 755 -59.12 -35.33 14.60
C ALA A 755 -59.18 -35.32 13.02
N SER A 756 -59.20 -36.53 12.44
CA SER A 756 -60.23 -37.09 11.50
C SER A 756 -60.77 -36.38 10.23
N ALA A 757 -60.54 -36.98 9.04
CA ALA A 757 -61.52 -37.43 8.00
C ALA A 757 -60.78 -37.85 6.69
N THR A 758 -60.76 -39.10 6.17
CA THR A 758 -61.75 -40.01 5.50
C THR A 758 -62.18 -39.70 4.04
N SER A 759 -62.28 -40.76 3.21
CA SER A 759 -62.56 -40.87 1.74
C SER A 759 -61.42 -40.37 0.81
N SER A 760 -60.94 -41.05 -0.26
CA SER A 760 -61.47 -41.99 -1.29
C SER A 760 -62.25 -41.30 -2.43
N THR A 761 -62.15 -41.64 -3.73
CA THR A 761 -62.03 -42.98 -4.38
C THR A 761 -61.66 -42.87 -5.89
N ARG A 762 -60.98 -43.89 -6.51
CA ARG A 762 -60.96 -44.41 -7.94
C ARG A 762 -61.11 -43.44 -9.18
N CYS A 763 -60.77 -43.76 -10.45
CA CYS A 763 -60.16 -44.86 -11.26
C CYS A 763 -59.72 -44.23 -12.63
N GLY A 764 -58.98 -44.83 -13.57
CA GLY A 764 -58.23 -46.11 -13.63
C GLY A 764 -58.02 -46.61 -15.08
N GLN A 765 -56.93 -47.36 -15.35
CA GLN A 765 -56.68 -48.28 -16.51
C GLN A 765 -56.58 -47.66 -17.94
N GLU A 766 -55.76 -48.15 -18.89
CA GLU A 766 -54.66 -49.16 -18.90
C GLU A 766 -53.60 -48.77 -20.00
N VAL A 767 -52.73 -49.57 -20.65
CA VAL A 767 -52.58 -51.02 -20.96
C VAL A 767 -51.07 -51.40 -21.01
N ALA A 768 -50.74 -52.67 -21.32
CA ALA A 768 -49.38 -53.25 -21.42
C ALA A 768 -48.70 -52.99 -22.82
N SER A 769 -47.47 -53.45 -23.15
CA SER A 769 -46.55 -54.47 -22.59
C SER A 769 -45.15 -54.35 -23.26
N SER A 770 -44.04 -55.00 -22.88
CA SER A 770 -43.43 -55.38 -21.57
C SER A 770 -42.25 -56.35 -21.82
N HIS A 771 -41.03 -56.16 -21.28
CA HIS A 771 -39.98 -57.21 -21.30
C HIS A 771 -38.93 -57.16 -20.15
N SER A 772 -38.79 -58.30 -19.45
CA SER A 772 -37.63 -58.83 -18.68
C SER A 772 -36.81 -57.96 -17.69
N SER A 773 -36.58 -58.50 -16.48
CA SER A 773 -35.77 -57.90 -15.40
C SER A 773 -34.94 -58.93 -14.62
N VAL A 774 -33.71 -58.60 -14.18
CA VAL A 774 -32.89 -59.40 -13.24
C VAL A 774 -32.15 -58.47 -12.24
N ARG A 775 -31.86 -58.95 -11.02
CA ARG A 775 -31.16 -58.23 -9.93
C ARG A 775 -29.86 -58.92 -9.51
N VAL A 776 -28.79 -58.15 -9.22
CA VAL A 776 -27.64 -58.48 -8.33
C VAL A 776 -27.14 -57.13 -7.78
N ALA A 777 -27.25 -56.81 -6.47
CA ALA A 777 -26.39 -57.12 -5.31
C ALA A 777 -25.00 -56.43 -5.30
N ARG A 778 -24.45 -56.17 -4.10
CA ARG A 778 -23.23 -55.33 -3.83
C ARG A 778 -22.29 -56.00 -2.81
N SER A 779 -21.02 -55.54 -2.77
CA SER A 779 -20.00 -55.71 -1.69
C SER A 779 -19.20 -57.04 -1.66
N PRO A 780 -18.01 -57.12 -1.02
CA PRO A 780 -16.89 -56.13 -0.96
C PRO A 780 -15.43 -56.72 -0.86
N MET A 781 -14.43 -55.82 -0.72
CA MET A 781 -13.09 -55.96 -0.05
C MET A 781 -11.88 -56.67 -0.71
N GLY A 782 -10.67 -56.21 -0.29
CA GLY A 782 -9.32 -56.77 -0.52
C GLY A 782 -8.37 -55.84 -1.31
N GLY A 783 -7.08 -55.63 -0.98
CA GLY A 783 -6.29 -55.97 0.21
C GLY A 783 -4.85 -56.44 -0.10
N TRP A 784 -3.84 -55.97 0.66
CA TRP A 784 -2.38 -56.31 0.60
C TRP A 784 -1.63 -55.78 -0.66
N ALA A 785 -0.36 -55.35 -0.69
CA ALA A 785 0.83 -55.31 0.20
C ALA A 785 1.93 -56.39 -0.04
N GLU A 786 3.12 -55.94 -0.45
CA GLU A 786 4.40 -56.69 -0.62
C GLU A 786 5.55 -55.67 -0.89
N ASP A 787 6.85 -56.05 -0.88
CA ASP A 787 7.68 -56.27 0.33
C ASP A 787 9.17 -55.92 0.01
N SER A 788 10.11 -56.05 0.96
CA SER A 788 11.54 -55.68 0.79
C SER A 788 12.54 -56.83 1.02
N GLN A 789 13.46 -57.06 0.07
CA GLN A 789 14.64 -57.94 0.24
C GLN A 789 15.90 -57.39 -0.46
N VAL A 790 17.09 -57.90 -0.08
CA VAL A 790 18.41 -57.27 -0.30
C VAL A 790 19.49 -58.31 -0.66
N ALA A 791 20.58 -57.83 -1.31
CA ALA A 791 21.90 -58.46 -1.50
C ALA A 791 22.11 -59.36 -2.75
N PRO A 792 23.36 -59.62 -3.20
CA PRO A 792 24.44 -58.63 -3.40
C PRO A 792 25.26 -58.84 -4.70
N ARG A 793 26.03 -57.82 -5.13
CA ARG A 793 27.27 -57.97 -5.96
C ARG A 793 28.14 -56.68 -5.92
N HIS A 794 29.42 -56.82 -6.30
CA HIS A 794 30.52 -55.87 -6.05
C HIS A 794 30.89 -54.96 -7.25
N HIS A 795 31.61 -53.87 -6.96
CA HIS A 795 32.79 -53.24 -7.64
C HIS A 795 32.93 -53.28 -9.19
N ASP A 796 33.49 -52.28 -9.89
CA ASP A 796 34.46 -51.22 -9.50
C ASP A 796 34.38 -49.94 -10.42
N PRO A 797 35.35 -48.98 -10.50
CA PRO A 797 35.02 -47.55 -10.71
C PRO A 797 35.36 -46.88 -12.08
N VAL A 798 34.78 -45.67 -12.26
CA VAL A 798 35.34 -44.39 -12.81
C VAL A 798 36.31 -44.43 -14.02
N PRO A 799 35.99 -43.66 -15.08
CA PRO A 799 36.84 -42.50 -15.41
C PRO A 799 36.07 -41.19 -15.67
N GLU A 800 36.74 -40.06 -15.42
CA GLU A 800 36.28 -38.70 -15.80
C GLU A 800 36.59 -38.41 -17.29
N GLY A 801 35.83 -37.49 -17.90
CA GLY A 801 36.04 -37.04 -19.29
C GLY A 801 35.43 -35.65 -19.51
N SER A 802 36.23 -34.71 -20.01
CA SER A 802 35.99 -33.26 -20.00
C SER A 802 35.13 -32.71 -21.15
N SER A 803 34.66 -31.46 -20.98
CA SER A 803 34.30 -30.44 -22.01
C SER A 803 33.16 -30.78 -22.99
N GLU A 804 32.23 -29.88 -23.31
CA GLU A 804 32.42 -28.49 -23.77
C GLU A 804 31.35 -27.50 -23.27
N ASP A 805 31.71 -26.22 -23.17
CA ASP A 805 30.77 -25.09 -22.98
C ASP A 805 30.25 -24.62 -24.35
N GLU A 806 28.94 -24.33 -24.45
CA GLU A 806 28.39 -23.57 -25.60
C GLU A 806 27.58 -22.34 -25.15
N MET A 807 27.65 -21.28 -25.95
CA MET A 807 27.51 -19.89 -25.51
C MET A 807 26.18 -19.24 -25.96
N PRO A 808 25.54 -18.38 -25.13
CA PRO A 808 24.33 -17.66 -25.54
C PRO A 808 24.54 -16.76 -26.78
N PRO A 809 23.51 -16.57 -27.61
CA PRO A 809 23.65 -16.05 -28.97
C PRO A 809 24.06 -14.58 -29.07
N HIS A 810 24.83 -14.26 -30.12
CA HIS A 810 25.36 -12.92 -30.39
C HIS A 810 24.26 -11.86 -30.62
N VAL A 811 24.39 -10.72 -29.92
CA VAL A 811 23.68 -9.48 -30.24
C VAL A 811 24.53 -8.65 -31.21
N HIS A 812 24.00 -8.36 -32.41
CA HIS A 812 24.66 -7.47 -33.35
C HIS A 812 24.70 -6.02 -32.83
N LYS A 813 25.90 -5.49 -32.59
CA LYS A 813 26.12 -4.05 -32.39
C LYS A 813 26.04 -3.33 -33.74
N VAL A 814 25.03 -2.48 -33.92
CA VAL A 814 25.00 -1.48 -34.99
C VAL A 814 25.74 -0.23 -34.51
N ASN A 815 26.91 0.05 -35.06
CA ASN A 815 27.68 1.27 -34.78
C ASN A 815 27.17 2.44 -35.64
N THR A 816 26.20 3.20 -35.15
CA THR A 816 25.77 4.47 -35.77
C THR A 816 26.69 5.63 -35.33
N VAL A 817 27.71 5.92 -36.14
CA VAL A 817 28.57 7.10 -35.96
C VAL A 817 27.89 8.32 -36.57
N PHE A 818 27.55 9.32 -35.74
CA PHE A 818 27.06 10.61 -36.20
C PHE A 818 28.19 11.65 -36.23
N TYR A 819 28.53 12.13 -37.43
CA TYR A 819 29.32 13.35 -37.62
C TYR A 819 28.38 14.55 -37.86
N PRO A 820 28.60 15.71 -37.21
CA PRO A 820 27.87 16.93 -37.50
C PRO A 820 28.45 17.63 -38.75
N PRO A 821 27.62 18.08 -39.72
CA PRO A 821 28.09 18.90 -40.83
C PRO A 821 28.28 20.35 -40.40
N LEU A 822 29.43 20.94 -40.76
CA LEU A 822 29.71 22.37 -40.64
C LEU A 822 29.62 23.04 -42.03
N CYS A 823 29.03 24.24 -42.03
CA CYS A 823 28.68 25.13 -43.13
C CYS A 823 29.36 24.95 -44.51
N LYS A 824 28.52 24.95 -45.55
CA LYS A 824 28.58 25.98 -46.62
C LYS A 824 27.19 26.54 -46.86
#